data_AF-A0A061KJK3-F1
#
_entry.id   AF-A0A061KJK3-F1
#
_cell.length_a   1.000
_cell.length_b   1.000
_cell.length_c   1.000
_cell.angle_alpha   90.00
_cell.angle_beta   90.00
_cell.angle_gamma   90.00
#
_symmetry.space_group_name_H-M   'P 1'
#
loop_
_entity.id
_entity.type
_entity.pdbx_description
1 polymer ?
#
loop_
_entity_poly.entity_id
_entity_poly.type
_entity_poly.pdbx_seq_one_letter_code
_entity_poly.pdbx_strand_id
1 'polypeptide(L)'
;MRNLCFLLTLVATLLLPGRLIAAALPQDEKLITGQLDNGLRYMIYPHAHPKDQVNLWLQIHTGSLQEEDNERGVAHFVEHMMFNGTKTWPGNKVIETFESMGLRFGRDVNAYTSYDETVYQVSLPTTQKQNLQQVMAIFSEWSNAATFEKLEVDAERGVITEEWRAHQDAKWRTSQARRPFLLANTRNLDREPIGLMDTVATVTPAQLRQFYQRWYQPNNMTFIVVGDIDSKEALALIKDNLSKLPANKAAENRVWPTKAENHLRFNIINDKENRVNGIALYYRLPMVQVNDEQSFVEQAEWSMLVQLFNQRLQERIQSGELKTISGGTARSVKIAPDYQSLFFRVNARDDNMQDAANALMAELATIDQHGFSAEELDDVKSTRLTWLKNAVDQQAERDLRMLTSRLASSSLNNTPFLSPEETYQLSKRLWQQITVQSLAEKWQQLRKNQDAFWEQMVNNELAAKKALSPAAILALEKEYANKKLAAYIFPGRNLSLTVDADPQAEISSKETLAENLTSLTLSNGARVILAKSAGEEQKLQITAVSNKGDLSFPAQQKSLIALANKAVSGSGVGELSSSSLKRWSAENSVTMSSKVSGMNTLLSVSARTNNPEPGFQLINQRITHSTINDNIWASLQNAQIQALKTLDQRPAEKFAQQMYETRYADDRTKLLQENQIVQFTAADALAADRQLFSSPADITFVIVGNVSEDKLVALITRYLGSIKHSDSPLAAGKPLTRATDNASVTVKEQNEPVAQVSQWKRYDSRTPVNLATRMALDAFNVALAKDLRVNIREQASGAYSVSSRLSVDPQAKDISHLLAFTCQPERHDELLTLANEVMVKRLAKGISEQELNEYQQNVQRSLDIQQRSVQQLANTIVNSLIQYDDPAAWTEQEQLLKQMTVENVNTAVKQYLSHPVNTYTGVLLPK
;
A
#
# COMPACT_ATOMS: atom_id res chain seq x y z
N MET A 1 46.78 55.07 1.63
CA MET A 1 47.25 53.70 1.96
C MET A 1 46.08 52.93 2.57
N ARG A 2 45.98 51.66 2.20
CA ARG A 2 44.85 50.71 2.31
C ARG A 2 44.04 50.66 3.63
N ASN A 3 42.72 50.55 3.42
CA ASN A 3 41.68 50.04 4.33
C ASN A 3 41.84 48.52 4.60
N LEU A 4 41.39 48.04 5.76
CA LEU A 4 41.06 46.63 5.97
C LEU A 4 39.83 46.49 6.92
N CYS A 5 38.67 46.17 6.33
CA CYS A 5 37.48 45.69 7.03
C CYS A 5 37.58 44.17 7.18
N PHE A 6 37.28 43.67 8.39
CA PHE A 6 37.20 42.24 8.70
C PHE A 6 35.90 41.63 8.15
N LEU A 7 36.05 40.52 7.43
CA LEU A 7 35.00 39.80 6.72
C LEU A 7 34.31 38.79 7.66
N LEU A 8 33.01 38.95 7.88
CA LEU A 8 32.12 37.89 8.38
C LEU A 8 32.06 36.76 7.33
N THR A 9 32.55 35.58 7.68
CA THR A 9 32.31 34.35 6.90
C THR A 9 31.14 33.60 7.53
N LEU A 10 29.95 33.83 6.96
CA LEU A 10 28.76 33.03 7.18
C LEU A 10 29.00 31.65 6.54
N VAL A 11 29.30 30.63 7.35
CA VAL A 11 29.34 29.24 6.90
C VAL A 11 27.90 28.79 6.71
N ALA A 12 27.37 28.99 5.50
CA ALA A 12 26.17 28.31 5.06
C ALA A 12 26.51 26.83 4.85
N THR A 13 26.26 26.01 5.88
CA THR A 13 26.12 24.57 5.71
C THR A 13 24.96 24.32 4.75
N LEU A 14 25.31 24.04 3.48
CA LEU A 14 24.44 23.40 2.50
C LEU A 14 23.96 22.08 3.10
N LEU A 15 22.78 22.10 3.72
CA LEU A 15 21.92 20.94 3.88
C LEU A 15 21.54 20.48 2.46
N LEU A 16 22.39 19.67 1.84
CA LEU A 16 21.95 18.83 0.73
C LEU A 16 20.89 17.90 1.32
N PRO A 17 19.61 17.97 0.89
CA PRO A 17 18.67 16.92 1.24
C PRO A 17 19.27 15.63 0.70
N GLY A 18 19.53 14.67 1.57
CA GLY A 18 19.90 13.33 1.15
C GLY A 18 18.83 12.86 0.19
N ARG A 19 19.15 12.79 -1.11
CA ARG A 19 18.33 12.09 -2.07
C ARG A 19 18.29 10.65 -1.57
N LEU A 20 17.17 10.26 -0.97
CA LEU A 20 16.78 8.86 -0.90
C LEU A 20 17.00 8.32 -2.32
N ILE A 21 17.97 7.42 -2.47
CA ILE A 21 18.14 6.68 -3.73
C ILE A 21 16.81 5.96 -3.91
N ALA A 22 16.01 6.40 -4.87
CA ALA A 22 14.74 5.75 -5.18
C ALA A 22 15.06 4.27 -5.47
N ALA A 23 14.43 3.37 -4.72
CA ALA A 23 14.67 1.94 -4.88
C ALA A 23 14.22 1.51 -6.28
N ALA A 24 15.10 0.83 -7.01
CA ALA A 24 14.79 0.28 -8.32
C ALA A 24 13.73 -0.83 -8.20
N LEU A 25 12.85 -0.94 -9.21
CA LEU A 25 11.85 -2.00 -9.24
C LEU A 25 12.49 -3.35 -9.59
N PRO A 26 12.07 -4.47 -8.97
CA PRO A 26 12.69 -5.77 -9.21
C PRO A 26 12.21 -6.41 -10.53
N GLN A 27 13.11 -7.10 -11.23
CA GLN A 27 12.80 -7.88 -12.42
C GLN A 27 12.14 -9.22 -12.03
N ASP A 28 11.18 -9.70 -12.84
CA ASP A 28 10.57 -11.04 -12.66
C ASP A 28 11.65 -12.14 -12.60
N GLU A 29 11.64 -12.95 -11.55
CA GLU A 29 12.61 -14.03 -11.34
C GLU A 29 12.55 -15.13 -12.42
N LYS A 30 11.40 -15.29 -13.09
CA LYS A 30 11.27 -16.23 -14.23
C LYS A 30 11.99 -15.73 -15.49
N LEU A 31 12.28 -14.43 -15.57
CA LEU A 31 12.90 -13.81 -16.74
C LEU A 31 14.42 -13.91 -16.65
N ILE A 32 15.02 -14.69 -17.54
CA ILE A 32 16.46 -14.80 -17.69
C ILE A 32 16.91 -13.85 -18.80
N THR A 33 17.72 -12.86 -18.44
CA THR A 33 18.34 -11.93 -19.40
C THR A 33 19.84 -12.10 -19.43
N GLY A 34 20.46 -11.76 -20.56
CA GLY A 34 21.91 -11.73 -20.67
C GLY A 34 22.40 -11.15 -21.99
N GLN A 35 23.71 -11.25 -22.19
CA GLN A 35 24.40 -10.74 -23.36
C GLN A 35 25.47 -11.73 -23.82
N LEU A 36 25.58 -11.95 -25.12
CA LEU A 36 26.63 -12.75 -25.74
C LEU A 36 27.90 -11.90 -25.91
N ASP A 37 29.06 -12.55 -26.12
CA ASP A 37 30.35 -11.87 -26.29
C ASP A 37 30.38 -10.88 -27.46
N ASN A 38 29.56 -11.12 -28.50
CA ASN A 38 29.44 -10.23 -29.66
C ASN A 38 28.53 -9.01 -29.42
N GLY A 39 27.92 -8.91 -28.24
CA GLY A 39 27.05 -7.81 -27.82
C GLY A 39 25.55 -8.07 -27.98
N LEU A 40 25.13 -9.16 -28.61
CA LEU A 40 23.70 -9.50 -28.74
C LEU A 40 23.08 -9.78 -27.36
N ARG A 41 21.99 -9.07 -27.07
CA ARG A 41 21.21 -9.28 -25.84
C ARG A 41 20.20 -10.40 -26.05
N TYR A 42 19.83 -11.09 -24.98
CA TYR A 42 18.75 -12.07 -25.03
C TYR A 42 17.81 -11.98 -23.82
N MET A 43 16.57 -12.40 -24.02
CA MET A 43 15.53 -12.53 -22.99
C MET A 43 14.86 -13.89 -23.15
N ILE A 44 14.84 -14.70 -22.09
CA ILE A 44 14.21 -16.03 -22.07
C ILE A 44 13.16 -16.02 -20.96
N TYR A 45 11.91 -16.32 -21.32
CA TYR A 45 10.80 -16.40 -20.37
C TYR A 45 10.00 -17.70 -20.55
N PRO A 46 10.00 -18.62 -19.57
CA PRO A 46 9.27 -19.87 -19.68
C PRO A 46 7.76 -19.65 -19.55
N HIS A 47 6.97 -20.26 -20.45
CA HIS A 47 5.50 -20.16 -20.43
C HIS A 47 4.83 -21.29 -21.19
N ALA A 48 3.85 -21.98 -20.60
CA ALA A 48 3.25 -23.19 -21.18
C ALA A 48 1.81 -23.01 -21.69
N HIS A 49 1.37 -21.77 -21.92
CA HIS A 49 0.09 -21.48 -22.56
C HIS A 49 0.31 -20.70 -23.88
N PRO A 50 0.14 -21.31 -25.06
CA PRO A 50 -0.20 -22.73 -25.27
C PRO A 50 0.98 -23.69 -25.00
N LYS A 51 0.67 -24.96 -24.72
CA LYS A 51 1.68 -26.01 -24.50
C LYS A 51 2.45 -26.31 -25.77
N ASP A 52 3.69 -26.75 -25.61
CA ASP A 52 4.58 -27.17 -26.71
C ASP A 52 4.77 -26.09 -27.80
N GLN A 53 4.70 -24.81 -27.43
CA GLN A 53 4.77 -23.68 -28.36
C GLN A 53 5.80 -22.66 -27.87
N VAL A 54 6.54 -22.04 -28.79
CA VAL A 54 7.48 -20.96 -28.50
C VAL A 54 7.34 -19.80 -29.48
N ASN A 55 7.47 -18.58 -28.97
CA ASN A 55 7.69 -17.37 -29.74
C ASN A 55 9.18 -17.03 -29.74
N LEU A 56 9.74 -16.86 -30.93
CA LEU A 56 11.12 -16.44 -31.19
C LEU A 56 11.08 -15.10 -31.90
N TRP A 57 11.54 -14.03 -31.25
CA TRP A 57 11.57 -12.69 -31.83
C TRP A 57 12.99 -12.15 -31.89
N LEU A 58 13.38 -11.63 -33.05
CA LEU A 58 14.58 -10.83 -33.22
C LEU A 58 14.17 -9.36 -33.29
N GLN A 59 14.49 -8.60 -32.26
CA GLN A 59 14.21 -7.17 -32.14
C GLN A 59 15.46 -6.37 -32.48
N ILE A 60 15.36 -5.53 -33.50
CA ILE A 60 16.37 -4.54 -33.88
C ILE A 60 15.96 -3.20 -33.26
N HIS A 61 16.84 -2.60 -32.46
CA HIS A 61 16.57 -1.34 -31.72
C HIS A 61 16.68 -0.10 -32.61
N THR A 62 16.19 -0.21 -33.85
CA THR A 62 16.20 0.83 -34.87
C THR A 62 14.93 0.72 -35.70
N GLY A 63 14.20 1.82 -35.80
CA GLY A 63 13.07 2.00 -36.72
C GLY A 63 13.25 3.24 -37.58
N SER A 64 12.14 3.80 -38.07
CA SER A 64 12.18 4.91 -39.03
C SER A 64 12.73 6.23 -38.46
N LEU A 65 12.75 6.42 -37.14
CA LEU A 65 13.32 7.65 -36.55
C LEU A 65 14.79 7.84 -36.94
N GLN A 66 15.52 6.73 -37.12
CA GLN A 66 16.95 6.68 -37.42
C GLN A 66 17.28 6.86 -38.90
N GLU A 67 16.29 7.06 -39.77
CA GLU A 67 16.52 7.31 -41.20
C GLU A 67 17.08 8.71 -41.46
N GLU A 68 18.08 8.81 -42.34
CA GLU A 68 18.47 10.07 -42.94
C GLU A 68 17.37 10.64 -43.86
N ASP A 69 17.51 11.89 -44.30
CA ASP A 69 16.48 12.56 -45.12
C ASP A 69 16.26 11.88 -46.48
N ASN A 70 17.30 11.26 -47.04
CA ASN A 70 17.25 10.46 -48.26
C ASN A 70 16.93 8.97 -48.01
N GLU A 71 16.61 8.58 -46.77
CA GLU A 71 16.32 7.20 -46.36
C GLU A 71 14.87 7.02 -45.88
N ARG A 72 13.96 7.98 -46.15
CA ARG A 72 12.58 7.93 -45.65
C ARG A 72 11.79 6.73 -46.20
N GLY A 73 11.55 5.73 -45.35
CA GLY A 73 10.90 4.44 -45.68
C GLY A 73 11.88 3.28 -45.87
N VAL A 74 13.19 3.51 -45.72
CA VAL A 74 14.22 2.48 -45.90
C VAL A 74 14.19 1.45 -44.78
N ALA A 75 13.85 1.80 -43.54
CA ALA A 75 13.76 0.83 -42.46
C ALA A 75 12.71 -0.25 -42.78
N HIS A 76 11.53 0.16 -43.24
CA HIS A 76 10.46 -0.73 -43.66
C HIS A 76 10.82 -1.51 -44.93
N PHE A 77 11.47 -0.87 -45.91
CA PHE A 77 11.94 -1.57 -47.10
C PHE A 77 12.95 -2.67 -46.73
N VAL A 78 13.90 -2.39 -45.83
CA VAL A 78 14.88 -3.39 -45.36
C VAL A 78 14.18 -4.56 -44.68
N GLU A 79 13.12 -4.32 -43.92
CA GLU A 79 12.32 -5.37 -43.30
C GLU A 79 11.71 -6.33 -44.31
N HIS A 80 11.06 -5.80 -45.36
CA HIS A 80 10.56 -6.62 -46.46
C HIS A 80 11.69 -7.45 -47.10
N MET A 81 12.82 -6.80 -47.40
CA MET A 81 13.94 -7.46 -48.09
C MET A 81 14.59 -8.62 -47.32
N MET A 82 14.31 -8.79 -46.02
CA MET A 82 14.74 -9.98 -45.28
C MET A 82 14.06 -11.25 -45.80
N PHE A 83 12.90 -11.13 -46.45
CA PHE A 83 12.15 -12.25 -47.02
C PHE A 83 12.47 -12.50 -48.50
N ASN A 84 13.25 -11.63 -49.15
CA ASN A 84 13.54 -11.65 -50.59
C ASN A 84 14.99 -11.97 -50.93
N GLY A 85 15.70 -12.68 -50.05
CA GLY A 85 16.99 -13.29 -50.38
C GLY A 85 18.08 -13.08 -49.35
N THR A 86 18.68 -14.19 -48.95
CA THR A 86 19.89 -14.25 -48.13
C THR A 86 20.95 -15.12 -48.80
N LYS A 87 22.13 -15.22 -48.19
CA LYS A 87 23.26 -15.98 -48.73
C LYS A 87 22.92 -17.46 -48.98
N THR A 88 22.24 -18.12 -48.05
CA THR A 88 21.84 -19.54 -48.19
C THR A 88 20.50 -19.68 -48.90
N TRP A 89 19.58 -18.74 -48.71
CA TRP A 89 18.23 -18.78 -49.28
C TRP A 89 18.01 -17.61 -50.25
N PRO A 90 18.51 -17.67 -51.50
CA PRO A 90 18.32 -16.61 -52.48
C PRO A 90 16.86 -16.51 -52.95
N GLY A 91 16.42 -15.29 -53.27
CA GLY A 91 15.04 -14.99 -53.67
C GLY A 91 14.03 -15.42 -52.60
N ASN A 92 12.91 -16.02 -53.02
CA ASN A 92 11.81 -16.41 -52.11
C ASN A 92 12.06 -17.71 -51.30
N LYS A 93 13.28 -18.26 -51.31
CA LYS A 93 13.59 -19.57 -50.69
C LYS A 93 13.42 -19.60 -49.17
N VAL A 94 13.53 -18.45 -48.51
CA VAL A 94 13.28 -18.36 -47.06
C VAL A 94 11.80 -18.64 -46.73
N ILE A 95 10.87 -18.10 -47.53
CA ILE A 95 9.43 -18.35 -47.40
C ILE A 95 9.14 -19.83 -47.68
N GLU A 96 9.65 -20.39 -48.78
CA GLU A 96 9.49 -21.83 -49.08
C GLU A 96 10.03 -22.73 -47.94
N THR A 97 11.14 -22.32 -47.31
CA THR A 97 11.72 -23.05 -46.18
C THR A 97 10.81 -23.01 -44.96
N PHE A 98 10.23 -21.86 -44.62
CA PHE A 98 9.22 -21.78 -43.55
C PHE A 98 7.99 -22.63 -43.86
N GLU A 99 7.49 -22.57 -45.10
CA GLU A 99 6.33 -23.36 -45.53
C GLU A 99 6.61 -24.88 -45.46
N SER A 100 7.83 -25.32 -45.73
CA SER A 100 8.25 -26.73 -45.59
C SER A 100 8.18 -27.23 -44.13
N MET A 101 8.28 -26.32 -43.16
CA MET A 101 8.11 -26.59 -41.73
C MET A 101 6.65 -26.41 -41.26
N GLY A 102 5.74 -26.05 -42.17
CA GLY A 102 4.35 -25.76 -41.87
C GLY A 102 4.08 -24.36 -41.31
N LEU A 103 5.03 -23.43 -41.42
CA LEU A 103 4.93 -22.07 -40.92
C LEU A 103 4.56 -21.11 -42.04
N ARG A 104 3.48 -20.33 -41.88
CA ARG A 104 3.00 -19.39 -42.92
C ARG A 104 3.22 -17.94 -42.52
N PHE A 105 3.60 -17.13 -43.50
CA PHE A 105 3.66 -15.66 -43.36
C PHE A 105 2.27 -15.08 -43.02
N GLY A 106 2.23 -14.09 -42.14
CA GLY A 106 1.02 -13.46 -41.63
C GLY A 106 0.35 -14.19 -40.45
N ARG A 107 0.56 -15.51 -40.30
CA ARG A 107 0.02 -16.32 -39.20
C ARG A 107 1.09 -16.72 -38.18
N ASP A 108 2.10 -17.45 -38.64
CA ASP A 108 3.13 -18.05 -37.78
C ASP A 108 4.46 -17.28 -37.90
N VAL A 109 4.72 -16.68 -39.06
CA VAL A 109 5.87 -15.80 -39.34
C VAL A 109 5.36 -14.40 -39.63
N ASN A 110 5.97 -13.37 -39.04
CA ASN A 110 5.58 -11.98 -39.26
C ASN A 110 6.78 -11.06 -39.04
N ALA A 111 6.68 -9.83 -39.51
CA ALA A 111 7.62 -8.76 -39.19
C ALA A 111 6.87 -7.42 -39.12
N TYR A 112 7.43 -6.48 -38.37
CA TYR A 112 6.93 -5.11 -38.39
C TYR A 112 8.06 -4.10 -38.23
N THR A 113 7.83 -2.95 -38.84
CA THR A 113 8.66 -1.75 -38.64
C THR A 113 7.84 -0.65 -37.99
N SER A 114 8.38 -0.05 -36.92
CA SER A 114 7.80 1.08 -36.23
C SER A 114 8.74 2.29 -36.27
N TYR A 115 8.40 3.34 -35.52
CA TYR A 115 9.31 4.47 -35.29
C TYR A 115 10.60 4.03 -34.59
N ASP A 116 10.47 3.14 -33.60
CA ASP A 116 11.50 2.90 -32.59
C ASP A 116 12.32 1.63 -32.89
N GLU A 117 11.72 0.67 -33.59
CA GLU A 117 12.26 -0.69 -33.75
C GLU A 117 11.75 -1.39 -35.00
N THR A 118 12.47 -2.44 -35.40
CA THR A 118 12.08 -3.43 -36.42
C THR A 118 12.12 -4.81 -35.77
N VAL A 119 11.06 -5.61 -35.90
CA VAL A 119 10.94 -6.89 -35.18
C VAL A 119 10.53 -8.01 -36.13
N TYR A 120 11.32 -9.09 -36.15
CA TYR A 120 11.02 -10.33 -36.87
C TYR A 120 10.51 -11.40 -35.91
N GLN A 121 9.43 -12.07 -36.26
CA GLN A 121 8.62 -12.86 -35.34
C GLN A 121 8.33 -14.23 -35.92
N VAL A 122 8.62 -15.28 -35.17
CA VAL A 122 8.24 -16.65 -35.52
C VAL A 122 7.60 -17.32 -34.31
N SER A 123 6.41 -17.87 -34.49
CA SER A 123 5.72 -18.74 -33.52
C SER A 123 5.68 -20.16 -34.08
N LEU A 124 6.15 -21.13 -33.32
CA LEU A 124 6.25 -22.52 -33.77
C LEU A 124 6.19 -23.54 -32.63
N PRO A 125 5.86 -24.81 -32.92
CA PRO A 125 5.92 -25.87 -31.92
C PRO A 125 7.35 -26.17 -31.44
N THR A 126 7.51 -26.53 -30.17
CA THR A 126 8.81 -26.93 -29.58
C THR A 126 9.14 -28.42 -29.74
N THR A 127 8.22 -29.19 -30.33
CA THR A 127 8.32 -30.64 -30.51
C THR A 127 9.33 -31.06 -31.58
N GLN A 128 9.41 -30.34 -32.70
CA GLN A 128 10.33 -30.63 -33.81
C GLN A 128 11.64 -29.84 -33.68
N LYS A 129 12.63 -30.42 -32.98
CA LYS A 129 13.90 -29.75 -32.65
C LYS A 129 14.71 -29.27 -33.87
N GLN A 130 14.63 -29.99 -35.00
CA GLN A 130 15.30 -29.57 -36.23
C GLN A 130 14.67 -28.30 -36.83
N ASN A 131 13.36 -28.13 -36.71
CA ASN A 131 12.69 -26.91 -37.18
C ASN A 131 13.13 -25.70 -36.33
N LEU A 132 13.30 -25.86 -35.01
CA LEU A 132 13.85 -24.80 -34.16
C LEU A 132 15.24 -24.37 -34.65
N GLN A 133 16.14 -25.33 -34.94
CA GLN A 133 17.47 -25.04 -35.46
C GLN A 133 17.43 -24.35 -36.83
N GLN A 134 16.57 -24.81 -37.74
CA GLN A 134 16.40 -24.21 -39.06
C GLN A 134 15.91 -22.75 -38.96
N VAL A 135 14.95 -22.47 -38.08
CA VAL A 135 14.47 -21.12 -37.83
C VAL A 135 15.55 -20.23 -37.20
N MET A 136 16.35 -20.76 -36.27
CA MET A 136 17.49 -20.03 -35.71
C MET A 136 18.55 -19.70 -36.76
N ALA A 137 18.80 -20.59 -37.72
CA ALA A 137 19.70 -20.33 -38.84
C ALA A 137 19.17 -19.21 -39.75
N ILE A 138 17.86 -19.17 -39.99
CA ILE A 138 17.22 -18.06 -40.73
C ILE A 138 17.38 -16.74 -39.98
N PHE A 139 17.13 -16.69 -38.67
CA PHE A 139 17.36 -15.49 -37.85
C PHE A 139 18.83 -15.01 -37.91
N SER A 140 19.78 -15.94 -37.91
CA SER A 140 21.20 -15.61 -38.08
C SER A 140 21.46 -14.96 -39.45
N GLU A 141 20.85 -15.46 -40.53
CA GLU A 141 21.05 -14.87 -41.87
C GLU A 141 20.32 -13.53 -42.05
N TRP A 142 19.15 -13.34 -41.44
CA TRP A 142 18.52 -12.02 -41.37
C TRP A 142 19.41 -11.00 -40.66
N SER A 143 20.24 -11.44 -39.72
CA SER A 143 21.11 -10.56 -38.93
C SER A 143 22.31 -10.01 -39.71
N ASN A 144 22.91 -10.75 -40.67
CA ASN A 144 24.07 -10.24 -41.42
C ASN A 144 24.24 -10.70 -42.89
N ALA A 145 23.34 -11.52 -43.43
CA ALA A 145 23.52 -12.22 -44.71
C ALA A 145 22.47 -11.89 -45.78
N ALA A 146 21.64 -10.86 -45.59
CA ALA A 146 20.71 -10.40 -46.60
C ALA A 146 21.42 -9.82 -47.83
N THR A 147 20.98 -10.19 -49.04
CA THR A 147 21.73 -9.91 -50.28
C THR A 147 21.34 -8.60 -50.95
N PHE A 148 20.07 -8.19 -50.85
CA PHE A 148 19.52 -7.02 -51.56
C PHE A 148 19.78 -7.07 -53.07
N GLU A 149 19.37 -8.17 -53.73
CA GLU A 149 19.52 -8.32 -55.18
C GLU A 149 18.65 -7.31 -55.93
N LYS A 150 19.17 -6.75 -57.04
CA LYS A 150 18.49 -5.66 -57.75
C LYS A 150 17.09 -6.05 -58.23
N LEU A 151 16.93 -7.26 -58.77
CA LEU A 151 15.64 -7.73 -59.29
C LEU A 151 14.60 -7.89 -58.17
N GLU A 152 15.03 -8.39 -57.01
CA GLU A 152 14.17 -8.54 -55.83
C GLU A 152 13.78 -7.17 -55.26
N VAL A 153 14.75 -6.25 -55.15
CA VAL A 153 14.46 -4.87 -54.74
C VAL A 153 13.45 -4.21 -55.67
N ASP A 154 13.63 -4.34 -57.00
CA ASP A 154 12.72 -3.73 -57.97
C ASP A 154 11.31 -4.34 -57.93
N ALA A 155 11.19 -5.65 -57.65
CA ALA A 155 9.90 -6.30 -57.45
C ALA A 155 9.20 -5.80 -56.17
N GLU A 156 9.95 -5.69 -55.07
CA GLU A 156 9.41 -5.32 -53.76
C GLU A 156 8.91 -3.87 -53.72
N ARG A 157 9.42 -2.97 -54.58
CA ARG A 157 8.85 -1.63 -54.75
C ARG A 157 7.35 -1.67 -55.05
N GLY A 158 6.95 -2.61 -55.90
CA GLY A 158 5.54 -2.81 -56.26
C GLY A 158 4.72 -3.26 -55.06
N VAL A 159 5.20 -4.25 -54.32
CA VAL A 159 4.52 -4.79 -53.13
C VAL A 159 4.29 -3.69 -52.10
N ILE A 160 5.34 -2.95 -51.71
CA ILE A 160 5.25 -1.86 -50.73
C ILE A 160 4.32 -0.73 -51.22
N THR A 161 4.39 -0.39 -52.51
CA THR A 161 3.52 0.64 -53.10
C THR A 161 2.05 0.22 -53.07
N GLU A 162 1.76 -1.05 -53.39
CA GLU A 162 0.39 -1.58 -53.36
C GLU A 162 -0.13 -1.73 -51.93
N GLU A 163 0.70 -2.11 -50.96
CA GLU A 163 0.35 -2.11 -49.55
C GLU A 163 -0.02 -0.69 -49.09
N TRP A 164 0.80 0.31 -49.43
CA TRP A 164 0.49 1.71 -49.12
C TRP A 164 -0.82 2.17 -49.76
N ARG A 165 -1.12 1.76 -51.00
CA ARG A 165 -2.39 2.09 -51.69
C ARG A 165 -3.60 1.43 -51.05
N ALA A 166 -3.49 0.13 -50.73
CA ALA A 166 -4.61 -0.69 -50.28
C ALA A 166 -5.15 -0.30 -48.90
N HIS A 167 -4.32 0.30 -48.05
CA HIS A 167 -4.67 0.58 -46.65
C HIS A 167 -5.06 2.05 -46.37
N GLN A 168 -5.34 2.88 -47.40
CA GLN A 168 -5.74 4.29 -47.26
C GLN A 168 -7.23 4.48 -46.93
N ASP A 169 -7.72 3.70 -45.96
CA ASP A 169 -9.10 3.73 -45.51
C ASP A 169 -9.44 4.99 -44.68
N ALA A 170 -10.69 5.10 -44.24
CA ALA A 170 -11.16 6.22 -43.44
C ALA A 170 -10.39 6.41 -42.13
N LYS A 171 -9.92 5.31 -41.51
CA LYS A 171 -9.14 5.36 -40.26
C LYS A 171 -7.75 5.91 -40.52
N TRP A 172 -7.10 5.48 -41.60
CA TRP A 172 -5.81 6.00 -42.04
C TRP A 172 -5.91 7.50 -42.36
N ARG A 173 -6.88 7.94 -43.16
CA ARG A 173 -7.08 9.36 -43.50
C ARG A 173 -7.34 10.22 -42.26
N THR A 174 -8.11 9.71 -41.31
CA THR A 174 -8.34 10.36 -40.00
C THR A 174 -7.04 10.50 -39.21
N SER A 175 -6.21 9.45 -39.13
CA SER A 175 -4.91 9.57 -38.48
C SER A 175 -4.00 10.57 -39.19
N GLN A 176 -3.93 10.55 -40.53
CA GLN A 176 -3.11 11.50 -41.29
C GLN A 176 -3.54 12.95 -41.03
N ALA A 177 -4.84 13.23 -40.98
CA ALA A 177 -5.36 14.56 -40.66
C ALA A 177 -5.02 15.01 -39.23
N ARG A 178 -4.93 14.06 -38.28
CA ARG A 178 -4.56 14.34 -36.88
C ARG A 178 -3.05 14.49 -36.66
N ARG A 179 -2.22 13.80 -37.44
CA ARG A 179 -0.76 13.73 -37.28
C ARG A 179 -0.08 15.08 -37.03
N PRO A 180 -0.29 16.16 -37.80
CA PRO A 180 0.42 17.42 -37.57
C PRO A 180 0.09 18.07 -36.21
N PHE A 181 -1.10 17.81 -35.66
CA PHE A 181 -1.50 18.31 -34.34
C PHE A 181 -0.92 17.43 -33.22
N LEU A 182 -1.04 16.12 -33.36
CA LEU A 182 -0.63 15.15 -32.35
C LEU A 182 0.91 15.03 -32.25
N LEU A 183 1.60 15.05 -33.39
CA LEU A 183 3.05 14.81 -33.50
C LEU A 183 3.87 16.10 -33.64
N ALA A 184 3.28 17.28 -33.40
CA ALA A 184 3.98 18.56 -33.49
C ALA A 184 5.33 18.54 -32.74
N ASN A 185 6.39 19.02 -33.39
CA ASN A 185 7.76 19.06 -32.85
C ASN A 185 8.34 17.71 -32.41
N THR A 186 7.87 16.60 -32.98
CA THR A 186 8.48 15.28 -32.80
C THR A 186 9.24 14.87 -34.07
N ARG A 187 10.28 14.04 -33.92
CA ARG A 187 10.91 13.37 -35.07
C ARG A 187 9.93 12.42 -35.78
N ASN A 188 8.98 11.85 -35.03
CA ASN A 188 7.94 10.96 -35.54
C ASN A 188 7.07 11.61 -36.62
N LEU A 189 6.87 12.93 -36.60
CA LEU A 189 6.11 13.66 -37.62
C LEU A 189 6.73 13.46 -39.02
N ASP A 190 8.05 13.56 -39.11
CA ASP A 190 8.81 13.54 -40.38
C ASP A 190 9.32 12.15 -40.78
N ARG A 191 9.02 11.13 -39.96
CA ARG A 191 9.56 9.76 -40.08
C ARG A 191 8.47 8.70 -39.94
N GLU A 192 7.35 8.88 -40.64
CA GLU A 192 6.37 7.80 -40.78
C GLU A 192 7.04 6.54 -41.35
N PRO A 193 6.83 5.35 -40.77
CA PRO A 193 7.56 4.13 -41.18
C PRO A 193 7.45 3.79 -42.66
N ILE A 194 6.28 4.05 -43.27
CA ILE A 194 6.06 3.78 -44.70
C ILE A 194 6.86 4.71 -45.64
N GLY A 195 7.39 5.82 -45.12
CA GLY A 195 8.24 6.74 -45.86
C GLY A 195 7.54 7.51 -46.97
N LEU A 196 8.30 7.83 -48.01
CA LEU A 196 7.81 8.49 -49.23
C LEU A 196 7.82 7.50 -50.39
N MET A 197 6.75 7.47 -51.18
CA MET A 197 6.68 6.61 -52.36
C MET A 197 7.76 6.94 -53.40
N ASP A 198 8.21 8.20 -53.48
CA ASP A 198 9.34 8.59 -54.32
C ASP A 198 10.66 7.92 -53.86
N THR A 199 10.89 7.82 -52.54
CA THR A 199 12.03 7.08 -51.99
C THR A 199 11.90 5.59 -52.29
N VAL A 200 10.73 5.00 -52.07
CA VAL A 200 10.45 3.59 -52.39
C VAL A 200 10.72 3.30 -53.88
N ALA A 201 10.35 4.21 -54.77
CA ALA A 201 10.57 4.07 -56.21
C ALA A 201 12.04 4.20 -56.63
N THR A 202 12.86 4.97 -55.89
CA THR A 202 14.21 5.38 -56.34
C THR A 202 15.37 4.83 -55.52
N VAL A 203 15.12 4.32 -54.30
CA VAL A 203 16.18 3.82 -53.41
C VAL A 203 16.96 2.68 -54.07
N THR A 204 18.28 2.76 -54.05
CA THR A 204 19.16 1.75 -54.65
C THR A 204 19.42 0.60 -53.68
N PRO A 205 19.70 -0.62 -54.19
CA PRO A 205 20.14 -1.73 -53.33
C PRO A 205 21.37 -1.41 -52.47
N ALA A 206 22.23 -0.50 -52.96
CA ALA A 206 23.38 -0.03 -52.20
C ALA A 206 22.97 0.78 -50.96
N GLN A 207 21.96 1.65 -51.07
CA GLN A 207 21.43 2.42 -49.93
C GLN A 207 20.74 1.51 -48.90
N LEU A 208 19.94 0.53 -49.36
CA LEU A 208 19.34 -0.46 -48.46
C LEU A 208 20.42 -1.24 -47.69
N ARG A 209 21.46 -1.71 -48.41
CA ARG A 209 22.58 -2.42 -47.80
C ARG A 209 23.38 -1.53 -46.84
N GLN A 210 23.54 -0.23 -47.13
CA GLN A 210 24.20 0.71 -46.22
C GLN A 210 23.42 0.89 -44.92
N PHE A 211 22.09 1.05 -44.99
CA PHE A 211 21.25 1.11 -43.79
C PHE A 211 21.32 -0.18 -42.99
N TYR A 212 21.20 -1.32 -43.66
CA TYR A 212 21.33 -2.65 -43.05
C TYR A 212 22.67 -2.80 -42.32
N GLN A 213 23.79 -2.54 -42.98
CA GLN A 213 25.12 -2.64 -42.37
C GLN A 213 25.34 -1.62 -41.23
N ARG A 214 24.62 -0.49 -41.24
CA ARG A 214 24.71 0.53 -40.18
C ARG A 214 24.01 0.09 -38.88
N TRP A 215 22.87 -0.58 -38.99
CA TRP A 215 21.96 -0.82 -37.85
C TRP A 215 21.81 -2.29 -37.44
N TYR A 216 21.99 -3.23 -38.39
CA TYR A 216 21.84 -4.66 -38.14
C TYR A 216 23.19 -5.23 -37.66
N GLN A 217 23.61 -4.81 -36.47
CA GLN A 217 24.77 -5.37 -35.78
C GLN A 217 24.37 -5.91 -34.40
N PRO A 218 25.04 -6.97 -33.89
CA PRO A 218 24.60 -7.69 -32.68
C PRO A 218 24.33 -6.82 -31.45
N ASN A 219 25.16 -5.80 -31.18
CA ASN A 219 24.97 -4.92 -30.01
C ASN A 219 23.68 -4.07 -30.05
N ASN A 220 23.04 -3.97 -31.22
CA ASN A 220 21.76 -3.27 -31.44
C ASN A 220 20.57 -4.23 -31.54
N MET A 221 20.78 -5.52 -31.22
CA MET A 221 19.77 -6.58 -31.30
C MET A 221 19.46 -7.15 -29.93
N THR A 222 18.20 -7.52 -29.73
CA THR A 222 17.76 -8.40 -28.63
C THR A 222 17.04 -9.60 -29.23
N PHE A 223 17.43 -10.81 -28.83
CA PHE A 223 16.69 -12.03 -29.17
C PHE A 223 15.81 -12.48 -28.01
N ILE A 224 14.50 -12.59 -28.25
CA ILE A 224 13.48 -12.84 -27.24
C ILE A 224 12.88 -14.23 -27.48
N VAL A 225 12.90 -15.07 -26.45
CA VAL A 225 12.36 -16.44 -26.45
C VAL A 225 11.32 -16.56 -25.35
N VAL A 226 10.07 -16.80 -25.72
CA VAL A 226 8.96 -16.94 -24.76
C VAL A 226 8.14 -18.16 -25.10
N GLY A 227 7.99 -19.11 -24.18
CA GLY A 227 7.19 -20.30 -24.43
C GLY A 227 7.65 -21.55 -23.67
N ASP A 228 7.17 -22.69 -24.12
CA ASP A 228 7.32 -23.98 -23.46
C ASP A 228 8.66 -24.62 -23.82
N ILE A 229 9.73 -24.01 -23.32
CA ILE A 229 11.12 -24.39 -23.56
C ILE A 229 11.96 -24.25 -22.29
N ASP A 230 12.81 -25.25 -22.02
CA ASP A 230 13.76 -25.19 -20.91
C ASP A 230 14.78 -24.06 -21.14
N SER A 231 15.15 -23.35 -20.06
CA SER A 231 16.04 -22.20 -20.16
C SER A 231 17.44 -22.55 -20.67
N LYS A 232 17.96 -23.77 -20.37
CA LYS A 232 19.26 -24.22 -20.90
C LYS A 232 19.14 -24.55 -22.39
N GLU A 233 18.03 -25.16 -22.81
CA GLU A 233 17.78 -25.43 -24.23
C GLU A 233 17.66 -24.13 -25.04
N ALA A 234 16.88 -23.16 -24.55
CA ALA A 234 16.74 -21.84 -25.18
C ALA A 234 18.09 -21.12 -25.29
N LEU A 235 18.90 -21.13 -24.22
CA LEU A 235 20.22 -20.51 -24.24
C LEU A 235 21.18 -21.21 -25.21
N ALA A 236 21.12 -22.55 -25.31
CA ALA A 236 21.91 -23.30 -26.28
C ALA A 236 21.50 -22.95 -27.72
N LEU A 237 20.20 -22.91 -28.03
CA LEU A 237 19.69 -22.49 -29.34
C LEU A 237 20.22 -21.12 -29.76
N ILE A 238 20.23 -20.16 -28.82
CA ILE A 238 20.76 -18.81 -29.05
C ILE A 238 22.27 -18.86 -29.31
N LYS A 239 23.05 -19.53 -28.45
CA LYS A 239 24.51 -19.56 -28.55
C LYS A 239 25.00 -20.27 -29.81
N ASP A 240 24.42 -21.42 -30.16
CA ASP A 240 24.86 -22.24 -31.29
C ASP A 240 24.74 -21.51 -32.65
N ASN A 241 23.77 -20.60 -32.75
CA ASN A 241 23.42 -19.90 -33.97
C ASN A 241 23.91 -18.45 -33.98
N LEU A 242 23.68 -17.69 -32.90
CA LEU A 242 23.87 -16.24 -32.88
C LEU A 242 25.23 -15.80 -32.30
N SER A 243 25.96 -16.65 -31.58
CA SER A 243 27.31 -16.31 -31.10
C SER A 243 28.34 -16.16 -32.23
N LYS A 244 28.06 -16.73 -33.41
CA LYS A 244 28.93 -16.66 -34.59
C LYS A 244 28.82 -15.33 -35.34
N LEU A 245 27.81 -14.50 -35.04
CA LEU A 245 27.69 -13.18 -35.64
C LEU A 245 28.92 -12.33 -35.24
N PRO A 246 29.58 -11.64 -36.19
CA PRO A 246 30.72 -10.80 -35.88
C PRO A 246 30.37 -9.73 -34.84
N ALA A 247 31.28 -9.49 -33.90
CA ALA A 247 31.14 -8.47 -32.83
C ALA A 247 31.30 -7.03 -33.35
N ASN A 248 30.61 -6.71 -34.44
CA ASN A 248 30.54 -5.39 -35.02
C ASN A 248 29.67 -4.48 -34.14
N LYS A 249 29.94 -3.18 -34.21
CA LYS A 249 29.13 -2.16 -33.54
C LYS A 249 28.23 -1.47 -34.55
N ALA A 250 26.94 -1.40 -34.24
CA ALA A 250 26.01 -0.52 -34.94
C ALA A 250 26.37 0.95 -34.72
N ALA A 251 25.82 1.83 -35.55
CA ALA A 251 25.79 3.25 -35.24
C ALA A 251 25.04 3.52 -33.92
N GLU A 252 25.37 4.62 -33.25
CA GLU A 252 24.65 5.04 -32.06
C GLU A 252 23.23 5.50 -32.42
N ASN A 253 22.21 4.96 -31.73
CA ASN A 253 20.84 5.40 -31.91
C ASN A 253 20.69 6.83 -31.41
N ARG A 254 20.27 7.72 -32.32
CA ARG A 254 20.04 9.13 -32.01
C ARG A 254 18.72 9.29 -31.26
N VAL A 255 18.66 10.29 -30.39
CA VAL A 255 17.46 10.67 -29.64
C VAL A 255 17.11 12.11 -29.97
N TRP A 256 15.83 12.36 -30.27
CA TRP A 256 15.30 13.69 -30.55
C TRP A 256 14.27 14.06 -29.48
N PRO A 257 14.67 14.81 -28.45
CA PRO A 257 13.76 15.23 -27.40
C PRO A 257 12.60 16.06 -27.97
N THR A 258 11.38 15.71 -27.59
CA THR A 258 10.18 16.40 -28.04
C THR A 258 10.09 17.79 -27.42
N LYS A 259 9.80 18.82 -28.22
CA LYS A 259 9.58 20.19 -27.72
C LYS A 259 8.09 20.46 -27.57
N ALA A 260 7.69 21.03 -26.43
CA ALA A 260 6.31 21.43 -26.19
C ALA A 260 5.86 22.51 -27.20
N GLU A 261 4.67 22.34 -27.78
CA GLU A 261 4.00 23.29 -28.67
C GLU A 261 2.98 24.10 -27.85
N ASN A 262 3.46 25.10 -27.11
CA ASN A 262 2.72 25.83 -26.07
C ASN A 262 1.69 26.84 -26.62
N HIS A 263 0.78 26.38 -27.47
CA HIS A 263 -0.43 27.11 -27.85
C HIS A 263 -1.54 26.15 -28.26
N LEU A 264 -2.78 26.60 -28.03
CA LEU A 264 -3.98 25.83 -28.32
C LEU A 264 -4.29 25.81 -29.82
N ARG A 265 -4.40 24.61 -30.39
CA ARG A 265 -4.73 24.40 -31.82
C ARG A 265 -6.14 23.83 -32.00
N PHE A 266 -6.65 23.89 -33.23
CA PHE A 266 -8.01 23.48 -33.58
C PHE A 266 -8.03 22.71 -34.91
N ASN A 267 -8.78 21.60 -34.95
CA ASN A 267 -8.96 20.79 -36.16
C ASN A 267 -10.42 20.33 -36.31
N ILE A 268 -10.88 20.18 -37.56
CA ILE A 268 -12.13 19.50 -37.91
C ILE A 268 -11.79 18.46 -38.99
N ILE A 269 -11.94 17.18 -38.64
CA ILE A 269 -11.79 16.07 -39.57
C ILE A 269 -13.14 15.81 -40.22
N ASN A 270 -13.19 15.98 -41.54
CA ASN A 270 -14.39 15.74 -42.35
C ASN A 270 -14.12 14.55 -43.29
N ASP A 271 -14.77 13.43 -43.01
CA ASP A 271 -14.68 12.21 -43.84
C ASP A 271 -16.01 11.46 -43.82
N LYS A 272 -16.64 11.31 -44.99
CA LYS A 272 -17.97 10.69 -45.12
C LYS A 272 -18.01 9.21 -44.78
N GLU A 273 -16.86 8.53 -44.79
CA GLU A 273 -16.77 7.12 -44.42
C GLU A 273 -16.62 6.92 -42.90
N ASN A 274 -16.36 7.99 -42.14
CA ASN A 274 -16.39 7.91 -40.68
C ASN A 274 -17.82 7.66 -40.18
N ARG A 275 -17.95 6.84 -39.14
CA ARG A 275 -19.27 6.42 -38.60
C ARG A 275 -19.63 7.06 -37.26
N VAL A 276 -18.75 7.87 -36.70
CA VAL A 276 -18.93 8.48 -35.37
C VAL A 276 -18.58 9.96 -35.44
N ASN A 277 -19.57 10.81 -35.18
CA ASN A 277 -19.39 12.24 -34.98
C ASN A 277 -18.99 12.52 -33.52
N GLY A 278 -18.27 13.61 -33.26
CA GLY A 278 -17.95 13.99 -31.88
C GLY A 278 -16.84 15.02 -31.75
N ILE A 279 -16.47 15.29 -30.50
CA ILE A 279 -15.47 16.28 -30.11
C ILE A 279 -14.50 15.70 -29.10
N ALA A 280 -13.24 16.11 -29.17
CA ALA A 280 -12.22 15.73 -28.23
C ALA A 280 -11.25 16.88 -27.91
N LEU A 281 -10.76 16.87 -26.68
CA LEU A 281 -9.65 17.70 -26.23
C LEU A 281 -8.43 16.81 -25.99
N TYR A 282 -7.34 17.09 -26.70
CA TYR A 282 -6.06 16.41 -26.57
C TYR A 282 -5.07 17.29 -25.82
N TYR A 283 -4.42 16.73 -24.79
CA TYR A 283 -3.25 17.29 -24.15
C TYR A 283 -2.02 16.46 -24.51
N ARG A 284 -0.88 17.12 -24.71
CA ARG A 284 0.41 16.46 -24.95
C ARG A 284 1.37 16.78 -23.80
N LEU A 285 2.04 15.77 -23.30
CA LEU A 285 2.88 15.86 -22.10
C LEU A 285 3.99 14.80 -22.12
N PRO A 286 5.07 15.01 -21.35
CA PRO A 286 6.09 13.98 -21.19
C PRO A 286 5.53 12.64 -20.72
N MET A 287 6.16 11.56 -21.16
CA MET A 287 5.89 10.19 -20.74
C MET A 287 7.08 9.67 -19.94
N VAL A 288 6.87 9.42 -18.64
CA VAL A 288 7.89 8.86 -17.76
C VAL A 288 8.10 7.37 -18.05
N GLN A 289 9.35 6.92 -17.93
CA GLN A 289 9.68 5.49 -17.96
C GLN A 289 9.61 4.94 -16.54
N VAL A 290 8.87 3.84 -16.34
CA VAL A 290 8.63 3.26 -15.01
C VAL A 290 9.80 2.34 -14.64
N ASN A 291 10.67 2.80 -13.75
CA ASN A 291 11.88 2.09 -13.33
C ASN A 291 12.16 2.17 -11.81
N ASP A 292 11.44 3.02 -11.09
CA ASP A 292 11.52 3.21 -9.65
C ASP A 292 10.12 3.46 -9.04
N GLU A 293 10.03 3.51 -7.72
CA GLU A 293 8.73 3.73 -7.04
C GLU A 293 8.10 5.09 -7.40
N GLN A 294 8.90 6.13 -7.64
CA GLN A 294 8.41 7.48 -7.96
C GLN A 294 7.72 7.51 -9.32
N SER A 295 8.40 7.01 -10.35
CA SER A 295 7.89 6.90 -11.71
C SER A 295 6.69 5.95 -11.80
N PHE A 296 6.65 4.89 -10.98
CA PHE A 296 5.49 4.00 -10.86
C PHE A 296 4.25 4.75 -10.35
N VAL A 297 4.40 5.55 -9.28
CA VAL A 297 3.30 6.36 -8.74
C VAL A 297 2.85 7.41 -9.75
N GLU A 298 3.78 8.13 -10.38
CA GLU A 298 3.43 9.16 -11.36
C GLU A 298 2.66 8.61 -12.57
N GLN A 299 3.09 7.47 -13.11
CA GLN A 299 2.37 6.81 -14.21
C GLN A 299 0.98 6.33 -13.77
N ALA A 300 0.88 5.81 -12.54
CA ALA A 300 -0.40 5.38 -11.97
C ALA A 300 -1.36 6.55 -11.77
N GLU A 301 -0.90 7.74 -11.38
CA GLU A 301 -1.75 8.94 -11.26
C GLU A 301 -2.37 9.35 -12.60
N TRP A 302 -1.57 9.39 -13.67
CA TRP A 302 -2.09 9.65 -15.03
C TRP A 302 -3.10 8.58 -15.46
N SER A 303 -2.81 7.31 -15.17
CA SER A 303 -3.71 6.20 -15.47
C SER A 303 -5.03 6.31 -14.69
N MET A 304 -4.97 6.69 -13.41
CA MET A 304 -6.15 6.84 -12.56
C MET A 304 -7.02 8.01 -12.98
N LEU A 305 -6.46 9.16 -13.41
CA LEU A 305 -7.26 10.25 -13.97
C LEU A 305 -8.05 9.82 -15.21
N VAL A 306 -7.43 9.02 -16.08
CA VAL A 306 -8.10 8.44 -17.26
C VAL A 306 -9.22 7.48 -16.81
N GLN A 307 -8.96 6.60 -15.84
CA GLN A 307 -9.95 5.65 -15.34
C GLN A 307 -11.11 6.33 -14.62
N LEU A 308 -10.84 7.34 -13.79
CA LEU A 308 -11.85 8.12 -13.06
C LEU A 308 -12.79 8.87 -14.01
N PHE A 309 -12.26 9.51 -15.05
CA PHE A 309 -13.08 10.15 -16.07
C PHE A 309 -14.01 9.13 -16.75
N ASN A 310 -13.46 7.96 -17.15
CA ASN A 310 -14.25 6.91 -17.78
C ASN A 310 -15.33 6.35 -16.84
N GLN A 311 -15.00 6.10 -15.57
CA GLN A 311 -15.96 5.60 -14.56
C GLN A 311 -17.11 6.58 -14.40
N ARG A 312 -16.83 7.86 -14.10
CA ARG A 312 -17.84 8.89 -13.93
C ARG A 312 -18.72 9.03 -15.17
N LEU A 313 -18.11 9.09 -16.36
CA LEU A 313 -18.86 9.25 -17.60
C LEU A 313 -19.79 8.05 -17.86
N GLN A 314 -19.30 6.83 -17.63
CA GLN A 314 -20.10 5.61 -17.82
C GLN A 314 -21.26 5.52 -16.83
N GLU A 315 -21.07 5.89 -15.56
CA GLU A 315 -22.16 5.96 -14.58
C GLU A 315 -23.23 6.98 -15.00
N ARG A 316 -22.82 8.19 -15.42
CA ARG A 316 -23.74 9.26 -15.86
C ARG A 316 -24.51 8.92 -17.13
N ILE A 317 -23.92 8.11 -18.02
CA ILE A 317 -24.62 7.59 -19.21
C ILE A 317 -25.64 6.52 -18.79
N GLN A 318 -25.24 5.57 -17.95
CA GLN A 318 -26.09 4.45 -17.51
C GLN A 318 -27.26 4.91 -16.63
N SER A 319 -27.07 5.94 -15.79
CA SER A 319 -28.13 6.58 -15.02
C SER A 319 -29.10 7.40 -15.87
N GLY A 320 -28.76 7.65 -17.14
CA GLY A 320 -29.55 8.45 -18.07
C GLY A 320 -29.45 9.97 -17.84
N GLU A 321 -28.43 10.44 -17.11
CA GLU A 321 -28.15 11.88 -16.95
C GLU A 321 -27.63 12.52 -18.24
N LEU A 322 -26.93 11.75 -19.09
CA LEU A 322 -26.32 12.22 -20.34
C LEU A 322 -27.02 11.69 -21.61
N LYS A 323 -28.35 11.84 -21.69
CA LYS A 323 -29.15 11.40 -22.87
C LYS A 323 -28.84 12.12 -24.18
N THR A 324 -28.16 13.26 -24.13
CA THR A 324 -27.86 14.10 -25.28
C THR A 324 -26.66 13.62 -26.09
N ILE A 325 -25.89 12.65 -25.58
CA ILE A 325 -24.70 12.08 -26.23
C ILE A 325 -24.82 10.56 -26.37
N SER A 326 -23.98 9.96 -27.23
CA SER A 326 -23.96 8.51 -27.46
C SER A 326 -22.93 7.79 -26.58
N GLY A 327 -21.93 8.50 -26.09
CA GLY A 327 -20.89 7.94 -25.24
C GLY A 327 -19.66 8.84 -25.18
N GLY A 328 -18.57 8.34 -24.60
CA GLY A 328 -17.29 9.03 -24.60
C GLY A 328 -16.22 8.23 -23.87
N THR A 329 -15.00 8.74 -23.86
CA THR A 329 -13.88 8.08 -23.20
C THR A 329 -12.73 9.04 -22.95
N ALA A 330 -11.94 8.77 -21.90
CA ALA A 330 -10.57 9.25 -21.78
C ALA A 330 -9.58 8.15 -22.17
N ARG A 331 -8.49 8.51 -22.84
CA ARG A 331 -7.38 7.58 -23.16
C ARG A 331 -6.04 8.30 -23.11
N SER A 332 -4.98 7.51 -22.93
CA SER A 332 -3.59 7.92 -23.19
C SER A 332 -3.01 7.13 -24.37
N VAL A 333 -2.12 7.75 -25.12
CA VAL A 333 -1.35 7.10 -26.20
C VAL A 333 0.09 7.65 -26.25
N LYS A 334 1.08 6.77 -26.44
CA LYS A 334 2.46 7.17 -26.73
C LYS A 334 2.51 7.86 -28.09
N ILE A 335 3.12 9.04 -28.17
CA ILE A 335 3.28 9.81 -29.42
C ILE A 335 4.74 9.95 -29.85
N ALA A 336 5.67 9.82 -28.91
CA ALA A 336 7.11 9.74 -29.12
C ALA A 336 7.76 8.92 -27.97
N PRO A 337 9.03 8.52 -28.04
CA PRO A 337 9.71 7.80 -26.95
C PRO A 337 9.60 8.46 -25.57
N ASP A 338 9.59 9.79 -25.53
CA ASP A 338 9.59 10.64 -24.34
C ASP A 338 8.25 11.36 -24.08
N TYR A 339 7.23 11.15 -24.92
CA TYR A 339 6.00 11.94 -24.92
C TYR A 339 4.75 11.09 -25.17
N GLN A 340 3.64 11.51 -24.53
CA GLN A 340 2.32 10.92 -24.67
C GLN A 340 1.25 11.99 -24.92
N SER A 341 0.07 11.56 -25.33
CA SER A 341 -1.13 12.40 -25.32
C SER A 341 -2.24 11.78 -24.49
N LEU A 342 -2.75 12.54 -23.52
CA LEU A 342 -3.99 12.25 -22.80
C LEU A 342 -5.13 13.02 -23.47
N PHE A 343 -6.21 12.34 -23.80
CA PHE A 343 -7.36 12.99 -24.44
C PHE A 343 -8.69 12.55 -23.88
N PHE A 344 -9.66 13.46 -23.95
CA PHE A 344 -11.03 13.31 -23.49
C PHE A 344 -11.96 13.49 -24.69
N ARG A 345 -12.75 12.47 -25.01
CA ARG A 345 -13.63 12.44 -26.18
C ARG A 345 -15.08 12.21 -25.76
N VAL A 346 -15.99 12.94 -26.39
CA VAL A 346 -17.43 12.69 -26.34
C VAL A 346 -17.95 12.45 -27.76
N ASN A 347 -18.69 11.35 -27.91
CA ASN A 347 -19.33 10.96 -29.16
C ASN A 347 -20.71 11.62 -29.23
N ALA A 348 -20.95 12.38 -30.29
CA ALA A 348 -22.22 13.06 -30.50
C ALA A 348 -23.33 12.04 -30.79
N ARG A 349 -24.55 12.37 -30.36
CA ARG A 349 -25.75 11.66 -30.79
C ARG A 349 -26.12 12.18 -32.19
N ASP A 350 -26.02 11.31 -33.18
CA ASP A 350 -26.23 11.65 -34.59
C ASP A 350 -25.36 12.85 -35.01
N ASP A 351 -25.97 13.99 -35.35
CA ASP A 351 -25.30 15.22 -35.80
C ASP A 351 -25.28 16.33 -34.73
N ASN A 352 -25.59 16.01 -33.46
CA ASN A 352 -25.75 17.01 -32.40
C ASN A 352 -24.41 17.43 -31.78
N MET A 353 -23.59 18.12 -32.59
CA MET A 353 -22.25 18.57 -32.21
C MET A 353 -22.23 19.53 -31.01
N GLN A 354 -23.23 20.43 -30.91
CA GLN A 354 -23.34 21.37 -29.79
C GLN A 354 -23.56 20.65 -28.46
N ASP A 355 -24.36 19.58 -28.44
CA ASP A 355 -24.63 18.81 -27.23
C ASP A 355 -23.38 18.04 -26.77
N ALA A 356 -22.63 17.48 -27.70
CA ALA A 356 -21.35 16.83 -27.40
C ALA A 356 -20.32 17.82 -26.82
N ALA A 357 -20.25 19.03 -27.38
CA ALA A 357 -19.39 20.09 -26.87
C ALA A 357 -19.79 20.55 -25.45
N ASN A 358 -21.10 20.75 -25.23
CA ASN A 358 -21.63 21.09 -23.91
C ASN A 358 -21.31 20.00 -22.87
N ALA A 359 -21.54 18.73 -23.21
CA ALA A 359 -21.27 17.61 -22.31
C ALA A 359 -19.79 17.50 -21.94
N LEU A 360 -18.88 17.58 -22.92
CA LEU A 360 -17.45 17.50 -22.65
C LEU A 360 -16.97 18.69 -21.80
N MET A 361 -17.35 19.93 -22.15
CA MET A 361 -16.98 21.12 -21.37
C MET A 361 -17.53 21.09 -19.95
N ALA A 362 -18.80 20.67 -19.78
CA ALA A 362 -19.43 20.57 -18.48
C ALA A 362 -18.72 19.54 -17.60
N GLU A 363 -18.36 18.37 -18.15
CA GLU A 363 -17.70 17.30 -17.41
C GLU A 363 -16.30 17.74 -16.96
N LEU A 364 -15.50 18.32 -17.87
CA LEU A 364 -14.18 18.87 -17.53
C LEU A 364 -14.27 19.96 -16.47
N ALA A 365 -15.18 20.92 -16.63
CA ALA A 365 -15.37 22.02 -15.67
C ALA A 365 -15.88 21.54 -14.30
N THR A 366 -16.67 20.46 -14.26
CA THR A 366 -17.13 19.85 -13.00
C THR A 366 -15.95 19.26 -12.24
N ILE A 367 -15.02 18.60 -12.94
CA ILE A 367 -13.78 18.09 -12.34
C ILE A 367 -12.87 19.25 -11.94
N ASP A 368 -12.80 20.33 -12.73
CA ASP A 368 -12.04 21.55 -12.38
C ASP A 368 -12.54 22.17 -11.06
N GLN A 369 -13.85 22.15 -10.79
CA GLN A 369 -14.46 22.76 -9.60
C GLN A 369 -14.48 21.85 -8.37
N HIS A 370 -14.70 20.55 -8.55
CA HIS A 370 -15.01 19.62 -7.44
C HIS A 370 -14.09 18.39 -7.38
N GLY A 371 -13.27 18.16 -8.41
CA GLY A 371 -12.41 16.99 -8.50
C GLY A 371 -13.18 15.66 -8.55
N PHE A 372 -12.55 14.63 -8.00
CA PHE A 372 -13.11 13.30 -7.80
C PHE A 372 -13.28 13.01 -6.31
N SER A 373 -14.34 12.30 -5.94
CA SER A 373 -14.60 11.90 -4.56
C SER A 373 -13.66 10.76 -4.11
N ALA A 374 -13.55 10.57 -2.79
CA ALA A 374 -12.79 9.44 -2.24
C ALA A 374 -13.41 8.08 -2.64
N GLU A 375 -14.72 8.02 -2.80
CA GLU A 375 -15.44 6.82 -3.22
C GLU A 375 -15.12 6.45 -4.68
N GLU A 376 -15.06 7.44 -5.57
CA GLU A 376 -14.63 7.21 -6.96
C GLU A 376 -13.21 6.64 -7.02
N LEU A 377 -12.29 7.20 -6.24
CA LEU A 377 -10.90 6.74 -6.19
C LEU A 377 -10.78 5.31 -5.62
N ASP A 378 -11.51 5.00 -4.54
CA ASP A 378 -11.51 3.66 -3.94
C ASP A 378 -12.13 2.60 -4.86
N ASP A 379 -13.16 2.95 -5.64
CA ASP A 379 -13.76 2.04 -6.63
C ASP A 379 -12.80 1.76 -7.80
N VAL A 380 -12.11 2.77 -8.32
CA VAL A 380 -11.05 2.57 -9.33
C VAL A 380 -9.94 1.67 -8.79
N LYS A 381 -9.40 1.97 -7.60
CA LYS A 381 -8.30 1.20 -6.99
C LYS A 381 -8.71 -0.25 -6.75
N SER A 382 -9.86 -0.48 -6.13
CA SER A 382 -10.35 -1.85 -5.84
C SER A 382 -10.58 -2.66 -7.11
N THR A 383 -11.21 -2.06 -8.13
CA THR A 383 -11.46 -2.72 -9.42
C THR A 383 -10.15 -3.16 -10.07
N ARG A 384 -9.12 -2.30 -10.03
CA ARG A 384 -7.80 -2.64 -10.57
C ARG A 384 -7.06 -3.68 -9.72
N LEU A 385 -7.13 -3.61 -8.39
CA LEU A 385 -6.52 -4.60 -7.51
C LEU A 385 -7.17 -5.98 -7.67
N THR A 386 -8.48 -6.06 -7.85
CA THR A 386 -9.19 -7.32 -8.17
C THR A 386 -8.71 -7.90 -9.49
N TRP A 387 -8.59 -7.07 -10.54
CA TRP A 387 -8.03 -7.52 -11.82
C TRP A 387 -6.58 -8.01 -11.69
N LEU A 388 -5.75 -7.30 -10.93
CA LEU A 388 -4.36 -7.69 -10.67
C LEU A 388 -4.27 -9.00 -9.87
N LYS A 389 -5.12 -9.19 -8.88
CA LYS A 389 -5.23 -10.43 -8.11
C LYS A 389 -5.61 -11.62 -9.03
N ASN A 390 -6.61 -11.44 -9.89
CA ASN A 390 -6.97 -12.46 -10.87
C ASN A 390 -5.82 -12.71 -11.87
N ALA A 391 -5.04 -11.70 -12.22
CA ALA A 391 -3.87 -11.84 -13.08
C ALA A 391 -2.71 -12.62 -12.43
N VAL A 392 -2.59 -12.57 -11.10
CA VAL A 392 -1.68 -13.45 -10.33
C VAL A 392 -2.13 -14.90 -10.45
N ASP A 393 -3.41 -15.16 -10.16
CA ASP A 393 -3.97 -16.51 -10.12
C ASP A 393 -3.95 -17.16 -11.52
N GLN A 394 -4.27 -16.38 -12.55
CA GLN A 394 -4.35 -16.83 -13.95
C GLN A 394 -3.05 -16.57 -14.73
N GLN A 395 -1.92 -16.34 -14.05
CA GLN A 395 -0.66 -16.00 -14.74
C GLN A 395 -0.19 -17.09 -15.73
N ALA A 396 -0.54 -18.35 -15.48
CA ALA A 396 -0.21 -19.49 -16.35
C ALA A 396 -1.04 -19.48 -17.65
N GLU A 397 -2.21 -18.84 -17.65
CA GLU A 397 -3.13 -18.76 -18.80
C GLU A 397 -2.96 -17.46 -19.60
N ARG A 398 -1.88 -16.71 -19.37
CA ARG A 398 -1.60 -15.49 -20.13
C ARG A 398 -1.41 -15.80 -21.61
N ASP A 399 -1.98 -14.97 -22.47
CA ASP A 399 -1.74 -15.05 -23.91
C ASP A 399 -0.24 -14.87 -24.24
N LEU A 400 0.31 -15.81 -25.01
CA LEU A 400 1.73 -15.87 -25.34
C LEU A 400 2.17 -14.63 -26.12
N ARG A 401 1.35 -14.15 -27.07
CA ARG A 401 1.67 -12.98 -27.91
C ARG A 401 1.71 -11.69 -27.09
N MET A 402 0.73 -11.49 -26.22
CA MET A 402 0.66 -10.36 -25.27
C MET A 402 1.85 -10.37 -24.31
N LEU A 403 2.21 -11.53 -23.77
CA LEU A 403 3.37 -11.65 -22.88
C LEU A 403 4.68 -11.29 -23.62
N THR A 404 4.86 -11.82 -24.82
CA THR A 404 6.05 -11.58 -25.65
C THR A 404 6.18 -10.11 -26.02
N SER A 405 5.09 -9.44 -26.41
CA SER A 405 5.11 -8.01 -26.74
C SER A 405 5.42 -7.12 -25.54
N ARG A 406 4.96 -7.48 -24.34
CA ARG A 406 5.33 -6.77 -23.11
C ARG A 406 6.82 -6.87 -22.80
N LEU A 407 7.43 -8.03 -22.99
CA LEU A 407 8.88 -8.22 -22.84
C LEU A 407 9.66 -7.41 -23.88
N ALA A 408 9.21 -7.41 -25.14
CA ALA A 408 9.80 -6.59 -26.20
C ALA A 408 9.73 -5.09 -25.86
N SER A 409 8.59 -4.62 -25.32
CA SER A 409 8.45 -3.24 -24.83
C SER A 409 9.42 -2.93 -23.68
N SER A 410 9.56 -3.83 -22.69
CA SER A 410 10.55 -3.67 -21.62
C SER A 410 11.99 -3.60 -22.17
N SER A 411 12.32 -4.43 -23.17
CA SER A 411 13.64 -4.37 -23.82
C SER A 411 13.85 -3.04 -24.55
N LEU A 412 12.85 -2.54 -25.26
CA LEU A 412 12.94 -1.32 -26.05
C LEU A 412 13.07 -0.09 -25.15
N ASN A 413 12.30 -0.05 -24.06
CA ASN A 413 12.25 1.09 -23.15
C ASN A 413 13.29 1.02 -22.02
N ASN A 414 14.02 -0.09 -21.92
CA ASN A 414 14.96 -0.37 -20.83
C ASN A 414 14.30 -0.23 -19.44
N THR A 415 13.11 -0.83 -19.29
CA THR A 415 12.33 -0.83 -18.04
C THR A 415 12.24 -2.24 -17.45
N PRO A 416 12.24 -2.40 -16.10
CA PRO A 416 12.06 -3.70 -15.48
C PRO A 416 10.74 -4.35 -15.90
N PHE A 417 10.79 -5.62 -16.31
CA PHE A 417 9.59 -6.43 -16.51
C PHE A 417 9.15 -7.03 -15.18
N LEU A 418 8.05 -6.50 -14.63
CA LEU A 418 7.50 -6.92 -13.34
C LEU A 418 6.61 -8.16 -13.49
N SER A 419 6.73 -9.09 -12.53
CA SER A 419 5.83 -10.24 -12.44
C SER A 419 4.40 -9.81 -12.08
N PRO A 420 3.37 -10.64 -12.34
CA PRO A 420 2.01 -10.35 -11.89
C PRO A 420 1.91 -10.12 -10.37
N GLU A 421 2.63 -10.93 -9.58
CA GLU A 421 2.64 -10.83 -8.11
C GLU A 421 3.25 -9.50 -7.67
N GLU A 422 4.43 -9.17 -8.20
CA GLU A 422 5.12 -7.93 -7.85
C GLU A 422 4.29 -6.70 -8.27
N THR A 423 3.64 -6.77 -9.43
CA THR A 423 2.73 -5.70 -9.88
C THR A 423 1.57 -5.52 -8.88
N TYR A 424 0.96 -6.60 -8.40
CA TYR A 424 -0.11 -6.54 -7.40
C TYR A 424 0.39 -5.94 -6.06
N GLN A 425 1.54 -6.40 -5.56
CA GLN A 425 2.12 -5.92 -4.31
C GLN A 425 2.53 -4.44 -4.38
N LEU A 426 3.25 -4.05 -5.43
CA LEU A 426 3.63 -2.65 -5.67
C LEU A 426 2.40 -1.75 -5.80
N SER A 427 1.38 -2.17 -6.55
CA SER A 427 0.12 -1.43 -6.65
C SER A 427 -0.56 -1.25 -5.30
N LYS A 428 -0.74 -2.33 -4.53
CA LYS A 428 -1.41 -2.27 -3.22
C LYS A 428 -0.68 -1.37 -2.22
N ARG A 429 0.66 -1.38 -2.24
CA ARG A 429 1.53 -0.57 -1.38
C ARG A 429 1.60 0.88 -1.84
N LEU A 430 2.05 1.12 -3.07
CA LEU A 430 2.38 2.46 -3.58
C LEU A 430 1.14 3.29 -3.89
N TRP A 431 0.02 2.68 -4.28
CA TRP A 431 -1.21 3.44 -4.55
C TRP A 431 -1.84 4.05 -3.28
N GLN A 432 -1.37 3.69 -2.08
CA GLN A 432 -1.77 4.37 -0.83
C GLN A 432 -1.30 5.83 -0.80
N GLN A 433 -0.24 6.17 -1.55
CA GLN A 433 0.27 7.53 -1.68
C GLN A 433 -0.62 8.41 -2.58
N ILE A 434 -1.40 7.79 -3.48
CA ILE A 434 -2.27 8.51 -4.41
C ILE A 434 -3.56 8.91 -3.68
N THR A 435 -3.81 10.21 -3.56
CA THR A 435 -4.97 10.75 -2.83
C THR A 435 -5.85 11.58 -3.76
N VAL A 436 -7.05 11.94 -3.31
CA VAL A 436 -7.90 12.90 -4.04
C VAL A 436 -7.15 14.22 -4.27
N GLN A 437 -6.35 14.64 -3.28
CA GLN A 437 -5.54 15.85 -3.34
C GLN A 437 -4.44 15.75 -4.40
N SER A 438 -3.66 14.66 -4.41
CA SER A 438 -2.58 14.50 -5.40
C SER A 438 -3.12 14.41 -6.83
N LEU A 439 -4.25 13.73 -7.04
CA LEU A 439 -4.92 13.67 -8.34
C LEU A 439 -5.53 15.02 -8.74
N ALA A 440 -6.04 15.82 -7.80
CA ALA A 440 -6.52 17.17 -8.09
C ALA A 440 -5.39 18.09 -8.55
N GLU A 441 -4.20 18.00 -7.94
CA GLU A 441 -3.01 18.73 -8.37
C GLU A 441 -2.56 18.30 -9.77
N LYS A 442 -2.50 16.99 -10.05
CA LYS A 442 -2.20 16.44 -11.38
C LYS A 442 -3.22 16.87 -12.42
N TRP A 443 -4.51 16.88 -12.07
CA TRP A 443 -5.57 17.37 -12.95
C TRP A 443 -5.40 18.86 -13.25
N GLN A 444 -5.15 19.70 -12.25
CA GLN A 444 -4.88 21.13 -12.45
C GLN A 444 -3.64 21.38 -13.30
N GLN A 445 -2.58 20.59 -13.11
CA GLN A 445 -1.38 20.64 -13.94
C GLN A 445 -1.71 20.33 -15.40
N LEU A 446 -2.50 19.28 -15.65
CA LEU A 446 -2.96 18.91 -16.99
C LEU A 446 -3.78 20.03 -17.63
N ARG A 447 -4.74 20.60 -16.88
CA ARG A 447 -5.66 21.62 -17.40
C ARG A 447 -4.98 22.94 -17.72
N LYS A 448 -3.87 23.27 -17.02
CA LYS A 448 -3.01 24.43 -17.31
C LYS A 448 -2.03 24.20 -18.46
N ASN A 449 -1.88 22.97 -18.94
CA ASN A 449 -0.95 22.66 -20.02
C ASN A 449 -1.41 23.34 -21.33
N GLN A 450 -0.49 24.09 -21.95
CA GLN A 450 -0.77 24.86 -23.17
C GLN A 450 -0.53 24.03 -24.44
N ASP A 451 0.17 22.89 -24.34
CA ASP A 451 0.36 21.96 -25.44
C ASP A 451 -0.89 21.07 -25.60
N ALA A 452 -1.92 21.69 -26.17
CA ALA A 452 -3.24 21.08 -26.34
C ALA A 452 -3.87 21.41 -27.70
N PHE A 453 -4.83 20.61 -28.14
CA PHE A 453 -5.66 20.92 -29.29
C PHE A 453 -7.08 20.34 -29.18
N TRP A 454 -8.04 21.09 -29.72
CA TRP A 454 -9.41 20.63 -29.92
C TRP A 454 -9.57 19.98 -31.29
N GLU A 455 -10.23 18.82 -31.34
CA GLU A 455 -10.54 18.11 -32.58
C GLU A 455 -12.02 17.77 -32.63
N GLN A 456 -12.67 18.08 -33.75
CA GLN A 456 -14.03 17.61 -34.06
C GLN A 456 -13.98 16.63 -35.22
N MET A 457 -14.84 15.60 -35.17
CA MET A 457 -15.05 14.65 -36.26
C MET A 457 -16.47 14.78 -36.77
N VAL A 458 -16.62 14.96 -38.08
CA VAL A 458 -17.90 15.08 -38.78
C VAL A 458 -17.91 14.20 -40.02
N ASN A 459 -19.03 13.53 -40.29
CA ASN A 459 -19.17 12.61 -41.43
C ASN A 459 -20.21 13.05 -42.47
N ASN A 460 -20.83 14.21 -42.30
CA ASN A 460 -21.78 14.77 -43.26
C ASN A 460 -21.88 16.30 -43.15
N GLU A 461 -22.53 16.93 -44.13
CA GLU A 461 -22.66 18.38 -44.24
C GLU A 461 -23.49 19.01 -43.09
N LEU A 462 -24.47 18.28 -42.53
CA LEU A 462 -25.28 18.80 -41.43
C LEU A 462 -24.45 18.88 -40.14
N ALA A 463 -23.71 17.82 -39.82
CA ALA A 463 -22.76 17.80 -38.72
C ALA A 463 -21.66 18.86 -38.93
N ALA A 464 -21.13 19.01 -40.15
CA ALA A 464 -20.11 20.01 -40.47
C ALA A 464 -20.60 21.45 -40.23
N LYS A 465 -21.83 21.78 -40.60
CA LYS A 465 -22.44 23.10 -40.32
C LYS A 465 -22.69 23.33 -38.83
N LYS A 466 -22.94 22.26 -38.06
CA LYS A 466 -23.12 22.31 -36.60
C LYS A 466 -21.81 22.26 -35.82
N ALA A 467 -20.67 21.99 -36.47
CA ALA A 467 -19.38 21.97 -35.82
C ALA A 467 -19.01 23.37 -35.30
N LEU A 468 -18.41 23.42 -34.12
CA LEU A 468 -18.10 24.67 -33.45
C LEU A 468 -16.84 25.31 -34.04
N SER A 469 -16.86 26.63 -34.21
CA SER A 469 -15.64 27.38 -34.53
C SER A 469 -14.70 27.48 -33.32
N PRO A 470 -13.40 27.76 -33.51
CA PRO A 470 -12.48 27.97 -32.39
C PRO A 470 -12.98 29.01 -31.37
N ALA A 471 -13.54 30.12 -31.86
CA ALA A 471 -14.11 31.16 -31.01
C ALA A 471 -15.32 30.65 -30.19
N ALA A 472 -16.17 29.82 -30.78
CA ALA A 472 -17.30 29.21 -30.09
C ALA A 472 -16.85 28.22 -29.00
N ILE A 473 -15.83 27.40 -29.27
CA ILE A 473 -15.24 26.49 -28.26
C ILE A 473 -14.67 27.29 -27.09
N LEU A 474 -13.87 28.32 -27.34
CA LEU A 474 -13.29 29.17 -26.30
C LEU A 474 -14.35 29.94 -25.51
N ALA A 475 -15.42 30.40 -26.17
CA ALA A 475 -16.54 31.03 -25.49
C ALA A 475 -17.27 30.05 -24.56
N LEU A 476 -17.47 28.81 -25.02
CA LEU A 476 -18.11 27.76 -24.23
C LEU A 476 -17.27 27.34 -23.03
N GLU A 477 -15.95 27.24 -23.19
CA GLU A 477 -15.04 26.96 -22.07
C GLU A 477 -15.13 28.05 -21.00
N LYS A 478 -15.10 29.32 -21.40
CA LYS A 478 -15.27 30.46 -20.49
C LYS A 478 -16.64 30.46 -19.81
N GLU A 479 -17.69 30.09 -20.53
CA GLU A 479 -19.04 29.99 -19.97
C GLU A 479 -19.08 28.97 -18.82
N TYR A 480 -18.58 27.76 -19.03
CA TYR A 480 -18.56 26.72 -18.00
C TYR A 480 -17.57 26.99 -16.87
N ALA A 481 -16.44 27.65 -17.17
CA ALA A 481 -15.49 28.10 -16.14
C ALA A 481 -16.11 29.11 -15.17
N ASN A 482 -17.03 29.97 -15.66
CA ASN A 482 -17.71 30.99 -14.85
C ASN A 482 -19.02 30.49 -14.19
N LYS A 483 -19.57 29.36 -14.64
CA LYS A 483 -20.75 28.74 -14.03
C LYS A 483 -20.38 28.10 -12.70
N LYS A 484 -21.23 28.28 -11.68
CA LYS A 484 -21.16 27.50 -10.45
C LYS A 484 -21.85 26.15 -10.66
N LEU A 485 -21.08 25.11 -10.98
CA LEU A 485 -21.61 23.78 -11.25
C LEU A 485 -21.90 23.03 -9.95
N ALA A 486 -22.92 22.18 -9.96
CA ALA A 486 -23.16 21.26 -8.84
C ALA A 486 -22.08 20.17 -8.82
N ALA A 487 -21.71 19.72 -7.62
CA ALA A 487 -20.84 18.56 -7.48
C ALA A 487 -21.57 17.29 -7.97
N TYR A 488 -20.86 16.40 -8.64
CA TYR A 488 -21.39 15.08 -8.97
C TYR A 488 -21.34 14.18 -7.73
N ILE A 489 -22.48 13.57 -7.39
CA ILE A 489 -22.58 12.62 -6.29
C ILE A 489 -22.49 11.21 -6.88
N PHE A 490 -21.31 10.60 -6.74
CA PHE A 490 -21.08 9.23 -7.19
C PHE A 490 -21.84 8.24 -6.30
N PRO A 491 -22.53 7.22 -6.85
CA PRO A 491 -23.33 6.28 -6.06
C PRO A 491 -22.51 5.43 -5.06
N GLY A 492 -21.27 5.09 -5.41
CA GLY A 492 -20.41 4.19 -4.63
C GLY A 492 -20.82 2.73 -4.71
N ARG A 493 -19.85 1.80 -4.66
CA ARG A 493 -20.17 0.36 -4.52
C ARG A 493 -20.78 0.02 -3.15
N ASN A 494 -21.57 -1.04 -3.09
CA ASN A 494 -21.97 -1.62 -1.80
C ASN A 494 -20.75 -2.23 -1.08
N LEU A 495 -20.60 -1.98 0.22
CA LEU A 495 -19.48 -2.48 1.02
C LEU A 495 -19.96 -3.59 1.96
N SER A 496 -19.23 -4.70 2.00
CA SER A 496 -19.54 -5.82 2.89
C SER A 496 -18.26 -6.45 3.42
N LEU A 497 -18.33 -6.90 4.67
CA LEU A 497 -17.31 -7.71 5.34
C LEU A 497 -17.86 -9.11 5.66
N THR A 498 -18.82 -9.59 4.87
CA THR A 498 -19.39 -10.93 5.03
C THR A 498 -18.29 -12.00 5.05
N VAL A 499 -18.52 -13.03 5.85
CA VAL A 499 -17.62 -14.17 6.03
C VAL A 499 -18.45 -15.41 5.81
N ASP A 500 -17.97 -16.35 5.00
CA ASP A 500 -18.62 -17.65 4.83
C ASP A 500 -18.59 -18.44 6.14
N ALA A 501 -19.71 -19.06 6.48
CA ALA A 501 -19.82 -19.85 7.69
C ALA A 501 -19.04 -21.15 7.53
N ASP A 502 -18.29 -21.56 8.56
CA ASP A 502 -17.77 -22.91 8.65
C ASP A 502 -18.88 -23.88 9.13
N PRO A 503 -19.30 -24.86 8.31
CA PRO A 503 -20.33 -25.82 8.70
C PRO A 503 -19.95 -26.69 9.91
N GLN A 504 -18.66 -26.79 10.25
CA GLN A 504 -18.15 -27.58 11.38
C GLN A 504 -17.95 -26.76 12.67
N ALA A 505 -18.25 -25.46 12.65
CA ALA A 505 -18.14 -24.60 13.82
C ALA A 505 -19.34 -24.80 14.76
N GLU A 506 -19.08 -25.21 16.00
CA GLU A 506 -20.10 -25.54 16.99
C GLU A 506 -19.76 -24.98 18.38
N ILE A 507 -20.75 -24.96 19.27
CA ILE A 507 -20.54 -24.71 20.70
C ILE A 507 -20.32 -26.07 21.39
N SER A 508 -19.12 -26.29 21.90
CA SER A 508 -18.73 -27.54 22.57
C SER A 508 -19.19 -27.64 24.02
N SER A 509 -19.25 -26.52 24.75
CA SER A 509 -19.74 -26.51 26.13
C SER A 509 -20.37 -25.17 26.52
N LYS A 510 -21.26 -25.21 27.53
CA LYS A 510 -21.94 -24.06 28.12
C LYS A 510 -21.93 -24.18 29.65
N GLU A 511 -21.59 -23.09 30.33
CA GLU A 511 -21.49 -23.01 31.79
C GLU A 511 -22.07 -21.67 32.28
N THR A 512 -22.83 -21.68 33.37
CA THR A 512 -23.31 -20.46 34.02
C THR A 512 -22.34 -20.09 35.14
N LEU A 513 -21.67 -18.93 35.02
CA LEU A 513 -20.68 -18.47 35.99
C LEU A 513 -21.29 -17.62 37.12
N ALA A 514 -22.30 -16.82 36.77
CA ALA A 514 -23.09 -16.00 37.70
C ALA A 514 -24.47 -15.73 37.08
N GLU A 515 -25.38 -15.09 37.83
CA GLU A 515 -26.77 -14.84 37.39
C GLU A 515 -26.86 -14.20 35.99
N ASN A 516 -25.95 -13.28 35.66
CA ASN A 516 -25.88 -12.60 34.36
C ASN A 516 -24.59 -12.90 33.57
N LEU A 517 -23.89 -14.00 33.87
CA LEU A 517 -22.67 -14.42 33.16
C LEU A 517 -22.75 -15.87 32.69
N THR A 518 -22.61 -16.07 31.39
CA THR A 518 -22.55 -17.39 30.75
C THR A 518 -21.24 -17.55 30.00
N SER A 519 -20.57 -18.68 30.18
CA SER A 519 -19.37 -19.08 29.43
C SER A 519 -19.74 -20.11 28.37
N LEU A 520 -19.24 -19.93 27.15
CA LEU A 520 -19.29 -20.90 26.06
C LEU A 520 -17.87 -21.27 25.65
N THR A 521 -17.65 -22.53 25.29
CA THR A 521 -16.42 -22.96 24.60
C THR A 521 -16.79 -23.40 23.20
N LEU A 522 -16.07 -22.92 22.20
CA LEU A 522 -16.31 -23.21 20.78
C LEU A 522 -15.45 -24.40 20.31
N SER A 523 -15.84 -25.04 19.21
CA SER A 523 -15.12 -26.19 18.65
C SER A 523 -13.69 -25.89 18.21
N ASN A 524 -13.36 -24.62 17.93
CA ASN A 524 -11.99 -24.16 17.66
C ASN A 524 -11.16 -23.88 18.92
N GLY A 525 -11.73 -24.07 20.11
CA GLY A 525 -11.07 -23.85 21.41
C GLY A 525 -11.24 -22.45 22.01
N ALA A 526 -11.82 -21.49 21.27
CA ALA A 526 -12.05 -20.15 21.80
C ALA A 526 -13.12 -20.15 22.91
N ARG A 527 -12.95 -19.26 23.89
CA ARG A 527 -13.92 -19.05 24.98
C ARG A 527 -14.76 -17.80 24.71
N VAL A 528 -16.04 -17.82 25.06
CA VAL A 528 -16.95 -16.68 24.96
C VAL A 528 -17.63 -16.43 26.29
N ILE A 529 -17.57 -15.20 26.81
CA ILE A 529 -18.28 -14.77 28.02
C ILE A 529 -19.41 -13.83 27.60
N LEU A 530 -20.64 -14.23 27.89
CA LEU A 530 -21.85 -13.47 27.59
C LEU A 530 -22.36 -12.78 28.85
N ALA A 531 -22.64 -11.48 28.75
CA ALA A 531 -23.31 -10.72 29.79
C ALA A 531 -24.42 -9.83 29.21
N LYS A 532 -25.54 -9.75 29.94
CA LYS A 532 -26.62 -8.78 29.63
C LYS A 532 -26.42 -7.52 30.47
N SER A 533 -26.69 -6.36 29.88
CA SER A 533 -26.66 -5.09 30.62
C SER A 533 -28.06 -4.80 31.16
N ALA A 534 -28.14 -4.31 32.40
CA ALA A 534 -29.40 -3.93 33.02
C ALA A 534 -30.05 -2.70 32.34
N GLY A 535 -29.29 -1.91 31.59
CA GLY A 535 -29.80 -0.75 30.84
C GLY A 535 -30.35 -1.14 29.46
N GLU A 536 -31.38 -0.42 28.99
CA GLU A 536 -31.91 -0.52 27.62
C GLU A 536 -30.99 0.15 26.57
N GLU A 537 -29.68 0.17 26.78
CA GLU A 537 -28.74 0.69 25.78
C GLU A 537 -28.79 -0.19 24.54
N GLN A 538 -29.11 0.40 23.39
CA GLN A 538 -29.08 -0.28 22.09
C GLN A 538 -27.66 -0.47 21.54
N LYS A 539 -26.71 -0.82 22.42
CA LYS A 539 -25.30 -1.02 22.11
C LYS A 539 -24.88 -2.45 22.43
N LEU A 540 -24.01 -2.98 21.60
CA LEU A 540 -23.34 -4.26 21.78
C LEU A 540 -21.84 -3.99 21.84
N GLN A 541 -21.15 -4.59 22.80
CA GLN A 541 -19.70 -4.55 22.91
C GLN A 541 -19.14 -5.96 22.78
N ILE A 542 -18.17 -6.14 21.88
CA ILE A 542 -17.40 -7.37 21.72
C ILE A 542 -15.94 -7.02 22.02
N THR A 543 -15.33 -7.70 22.98
CA THR A 543 -13.89 -7.54 23.27
C THR A 543 -13.21 -8.88 23.18
N ALA A 544 -12.37 -9.08 22.16
CA ALA A 544 -11.47 -10.21 22.09
C ALA A 544 -10.27 -9.95 23.00
N VAL A 545 -10.06 -10.84 23.97
CA VAL A 545 -8.96 -10.81 24.93
C VAL A 545 -8.02 -11.95 24.59
N SER A 546 -6.85 -11.62 24.04
CA SER A 546 -5.76 -12.59 23.87
C SER A 546 -4.89 -12.65 25.12
N ASN A 547 -4.42 -13.85 25.47
CA ASN A 547 -3.42 -14.07 26.53
C ASN A 547 -1.96 -13.78 26.07
N LYS A 548 -1.78 -13.23 24.87
CA LYS A 548 -0.48 -12.81 24.32
C LYS A 548 -0.38 -11.28 24.33
N GLY A 549 0.70 -10.78 24.91
CA GLY A 549 1.07 -9.36 24.89
C GLY A 549 2.50 -9.14 24.42
N ASP A 550 3.01 -7.92 24.58
CA ASP A 550 4.35 -7.53 24.12
C ASP A 550 5.51 -8.28 24.81
N LEU A 551 5.27 -8.88 25.99
CA LEU A 551 6.27 -9.67 26.72
C LEU A 551 6.46 -11.08 26.17
N SER A 552 5.71 -11.45 25.14
CA SER A 552 5.89 -12.69 24.37
C SER A 552 6.99 -12.57 23.32
N PHE A 553 7.53 -11.36 23.11
CA PHE A 553 8.47 -11.06 22.04
C PHE A 553 9.90 -10.78 22.56
N PRO A 554 10.92 -10.99 21.70
CA PRO A 554 12.31 -10.63 21.99
C PRO A 554 12.53 -9.13 22.23
N ALA A 555 13.70 -8.78 22.79
CA ALA A 555 14.08 -7.41 23.11
C ALA A 555 14.02 -6.44 21.91
N GLN A 556 14.36 -6.92 20.72
CA GLN A 556 14.35 -6.11 19.49
C GLN A 556 12.94 -5.77 19.01
N GLN A 557 11.91 -6.47 19.51
CA GLN A 557 10.54 -6.36 19.02
C GLN A 557 9.56 -5.80 20.07
N LYS A 558 9.75 -6.07 21.38
CA LYS A 558 8.82 -5.70 22.46
C LYS A 558 8.24 -4.28 22.29
N SER A 559 9.10 -3.28 22.15
CA SER A 559 8.68 -1.86 22.08
C SER A 559 7.94 -1.49 20.79
N LEU A 560 8.04 -2.32 19.74
CA LEU A 560 7.41 -2.11 18.45
C LEU A 560 6.04 -2.80 18.33
N ILE A 561 5.71 -3.78 19.19
CA ILE A 561 4.46 -4.55 19.07
C ILE A 561 3.22 -3.66 19.22
N ALA A 562 3.22 -2.75 20.19
CA ALA A 562 2.13 -1.80 20.37
C ALA A 562 2.00 -0.81 19.19
N LEU A 563 3.12 -0.46 18.53
CA LEU A 563 3.12 0.37 17.33
C LEU A 563 2.59 -0.40 16.13
N ALA A 564 3.02 -1.65 15.95
CA ALA A 564 2.54 -2.56 14.91
C ALA A 564 1.02 -2.75 15.02
N ASN A 565 0.51 -3.02 16.22
CA ASN A 565 -0.92 -3.16 16.45
C ASN A 565 -1.71 -1.89 16.11
N LYS A 566 -1.19 -0.71 16.47
CA LYS A 566 -1.80 0.57 16.08
C LYS A 566 -1.79 0.78 14.56
N ALA A 567 -0.70 0.43 13.89
CA ALA A 567 -0.58 0.55 12.45
C ALA A 567 -1.61 -0.33 11.72
N VAL A 568 -1.68 -1.61 12.10
CA VAL A 568 -2.63 -2.58 11.51
C VAL A 568 -4.07 -2.17 11.79
N SER A 569 -4.41 -1.76 13.02
CA SER A 569 -5.78 -1.32 13.35
C SER A 569 -6.18 0.03 12.73
N GLY A 570 -5.21 0.85 12.30
CA GLY A 570 -5.45 2.08 11.52
C GLY A 570 -5.51 1.87 10.01
N SER A 571 -5.35 0.63 9.54
CA SER A 571 -5.29 0.25 8.13
C SER A 571 -6.63 -0.32 7.64
N GLY A 572 -6.65 -0.84 6.41
CA GLY A 572 -7.80 -1.56 5.85
C GLY A 572 -7.97 -2.97 6.45
N VAL A 573 -9.08 -3.62 6.11
CA VAL A 573 -9.39 -4.99 6.55
C VAL A 573 -10.08 -5.77 5.42
N GLY A 574 -9.73 -7.04 5.22
CA GLY A 574 -10.19 -7.80 4.06
C GLY A 574 -9.80 -7.10 2.75
N GLU A 575 -10.76 -6.91 1.87
CA GLU A 575 -10.62 -6.18 0.60
C GLU A 575 -10.97 -4.68 0.72
N LEU A 576 -11.26 -4.19 1.93
CA LEU A 576 -11.58 -2.78 2.17
C LEU A 576 -10.30 -1.97 2.49
N SER A 577 -10.10 -0.86 1.78
CA SER A 577 -9.11 0.17 2.14
C SER A 577 -9.47 0.84 3.47
N SER A 578 -8.57 1.64 4.05
CA SER A 578 -8.86 2.39 5.29
C SER A 578 -10.01 3.39 5.12
N SER A 579 -10.13 4.03 3.96
CA SER A 579 -11.24 4.92 3.61
C SER A 579 -12.56 4.16 3.42
N SER A 580 -12.54 3.05 2.70
CA SER A 580 -13.70 2.18 2.54
C SER A 580 -14.15 1.57 3.88
N LEU A 581 -13.21 1.17 4.74
CA LEU A 581 -13.51 0.68 6.10
C LEU A 581 -14.14 1.77 6.96
N LYS A 582 -13.68 3.02 6.86
CA LYS A 582 -14.29 4.16 7.56
C LYS A 582 -15.73 4.40 7.11
N ARG A 583 -16.01 4.33 5.80
CA ARG A 583 -17.38 4.46 5.25
C ARG A 583 -18.27 3.31 5.73
N TRP A 584 -17.83 2.07 5.52
CA TRP A 584 -18.55 0.87 5.97
C TRP A 584 -18.83 0.91 7.48
N SER A 585 -17.87 1.38 8.28
CA SER A 585 -18.03 1.49 9.74
C SER A 585 -19.11 2.51 10.12
N ALA A 586 -19.17 3.64 9.42
CA ALA A 586 -20.19 4.67 9.63
C ALA A 586 -21.59 4.19 9.21
N GLU A 587 -21.70 3.58 8.02
CA GLU A 587 -22.95 3.02 7.49
C GLU A 587 -23.53 1.93 8.41
N ASN A 588 -22.67 1.11 9.01
CA ASN A 588 -23.05 0.03 9.90
C ASN A 588 -23.09 0.43 11.39
N SER A 589 -22.76 1.68 11.72
CA SER A 589 -22.71 2.20 13.10
C SER A 589 -21.82 1.38 14.04
N VAL A 590 -20.61 1.04 13.58
CA VAL A 590 -19.61 0.28 14.34
C VAL A 590 -18.34 1.09 14.60
N THR A 591 -17.66 0.78 15.70
CA THR A 591 -16.33 1.34 16.01
C THR A 591 -15.38 0.25 16.47
N MET A 592 -14.08 0.43 16.25
CA MET A 592 -13.04 -0.51 16.65
C MET A 592 -11.89 0.21 17.34
N SER A 593 -11.32 -0.43 18.35
CA SER A 593 -10.07 -0.01 19.00
C SER A 593 -9.28 -1.24 19.46
N SER A 594 -7.97 -1.10 19.57
CA SER A 594 -7.10 -2.16 20.07
C SER A 594 -6.05 -1.62 21.03
N LYS A 595 -5.58 -2.50 21.91
CA LYS A 595 -4.55 -2.17 22.90
C LYS A 595 -3.69 -3.39 23.19
N VAL A 596 -2.37 -3.23 23.04
CA VAL A 596 -1.38 -4.20 23.50
C VAL A 596 -0.95 -3.84 24.92
N SER A 597 -0.94 -4.83 25.81
CA SER A 597 -0.35 -4.75 27.15
C SER A 597 0.85 -5.72 27.24
N GLY A 598 1.47 -5.82 28.41
CA GLY A 598 2.57 -6.76 28.63
C GLY A 598 2.14 -8.22 28.41
N MET A 599 0.99 -8.60 28.97
CA MET A 599 0.52 -9.99 28.97
C MET A 599 -0.67 -10.25 28.05
N ASN A 600 -1.33 -9.21 27.54
CA ASN A 600 -2.58 -9.38 26.80
C ASN A 600 -2.64 -8.44 25.60
N THR A 601 -3.52 -8.79 24.67
CA THR A 601 -3.95 -7.89 23.60
C THR A 601 -5.47 -7.82 23.60
N LEU A 602 -6.00 -6.60 23.59
CA LEU A 602 -7.42 -6.32 23.56
C LEU A 602 -7.80 -5.81 22.17
N LEU A 603 -8.86 -6.38 21.61
CA LEU A 603 -9.53 -5.87 20.42
C LEU A 603 -11.00 -5.64 20.74
N SER A 604 -11.39 -4.37 20.84
CA SER A 604 -12.73 -3.96 21.25
C SER A 604 -13.49 -3.39 20.05
N VAL A 605 -14.65 -3.97 19.75
CA VAL A 605 -15.57 -3.54 18.70
C VAL A 605 -16.94 -3.25 19.32
N SER A 606 -17.47 -2.07 19.03
CA SER A 606 -18.83 -1.68 19.42
C SER A 606 -19.76 -1.68 18.21
N ALA A 607 -21.02 -2.07 18.42
CA ALA A 607 -22.07 -2.13 17.41
C ALA A 607 -23.44 -1.81 18.03
N ARG A 608 -24.52 -1.90 17.24
CA ARG A 608 -25.89 -1.78 17.74
C ARG A 608 -26.52 -3.15 17.97
N THR A 609 -27.38 -3.28 18.98
CA THR A 609 -28.08 -4.57 19.25
C THR A 609 -29.09 -4.94 18.17
N ASN A 610 -29.66 -3.96 17.47
CA ASN A 610 -30.55 -4.18 16.32
C ASN A 610 -29.79 -4.53 15.03
N ASN A 611 -28.51 -4.19 14.93
CA ASN A 611 -27.62 -4.57 13.84
C ASN A 611 -26.27 -5.12 14.37
N PRO A 612 -26.27 -6.30 15.02
CA PRO A 612 -25.08 -6.82 15.72
C PRO A 612 -24.05 -7.46 14.78
N GLU A 613 -24.50 -7.97 13.64
CA GLU A 613 -23.69 -8.77 12.71
C GLU A 613 -22.43 -8.06 12.18
N PRO A 614 -22.47 -6.76 11.80
CA PRO A 614 -21.25 -6.01 11.43
C PRO A 614 -20.17 -5.99 12.52
N GLY A 615 -20.56 -5.97 13.81
CA GLY A 615 -19.59 -6.04 14.90
C GLY A 615 -18.79 -7.35 14.89
N PHE A 616 -19.46 -8.47 14.61
CA PHE A 616 -18.83 -9.79 14.47
C PHE A 616 -18.00 -9.91 13.18
N GLN A 617 -18.50 -9.36 12.07
CA GLN A 617 -17.76 -9.30 10.82
C GLN A 617 -16.42 -8.56 10.99
N LEU A 618 -16.43 -7.39 11.63
CA LEU A 618 -15.22 -6.59 11.84
C LEU A 618 -14.23 -7.27 12.79
N ILE A 619 -14.70 -7.87 13.90
CA ILE A 619 -13.87 -8.68 14.80
C ILE A 619 -13.18 -9.80 14.03
N ASN A 620 -13.93 -10.59 13.25
CA ASN A 620 -13.39 -11.71 12.50
C ASN A 620 -12.36 -11.21 11.49
N GLN A 621 -12.73 -10.25 10.64
CA GLN A 621 -11.89 -9.77 9.54
C GLN A 621 -10.60 -9.10 10.06
N ARG A 622 -10.65 -8.41 11.21
CA ARG A 622 -9.45 -7.85 11.84
C ARG A 622 -8.48 -8.93 12.33
N ILE A 623 -8.97 -10.12 12.67
CA ILE A 623 -8.15 -11.27 13.08
C ILE A 623 -7.66 -12.04 11.85
N THR A 624 -8.54 -12.35 10.90
CA THR A 624 -8.29 -13.29 9.79
C THR A 624 -7.68 -12.63 8.55
N HIS A 625 -8.01 -11.36 8.28
CA HIS A 625 -7.62 -10.64 7.06
C HIS A 625 -7.09 -9.23 7.36
N SER A 626 -6.23 -9.11 8.37
CA SER A 626 -5.56 -7.86 8.70
C SER A 626 -4.61 -7.38 7.60
N THR A 627 -4.54 -6.07 7.40
CA THR A 627 -3.59 -5.42 6.47
C THR A 627 -2.82 -4.31 7.18
N ILE A 628 -1.73 -3.83 6.57
CA ILE A 628 -0.96 -2.69 7.09
C ILE A 628 -0.80 -1.64 5.99
N ASN A 629 -0.91 -0.38 6.38
CA ASN A 629 -0.64 0.78 5.55
C ASN A 629 0.80 1.25 5.82
N ASP A 630 1.63 1.22 4.79
CA ASP A 630 3.07 1.53 4.88
C ASP A 630 3.32 2.98 5.32
N ASN A 631 2.48 3.92 4.92
CA ASN A 631 2.62 5.34 5.30
C ASN A 631 2.38 5.54 6.80
N ILE A 632 1.39 4.85 7.38
CA ILE A 632 1.14 4.87 8.83
C ILE A 632 2.33 4.25 9.57
N TRP A 633 2.83 3.12 9.10
CA TRP A 633 3.99 2.45 9.72
C TRP A 633 5.25 3.32 9.66
N ALA A 634 5.59 3.86 8.50
CA ALA A 634 6.73 4.76 8.32
C ALA A 634 6.61 6.01 9.22
N SER A 635 5.42 6.56 9.39
CA SER A 635 5.17 7.70 10.28
C SER A 635 5.45 7.33 11.75
N LEU A 636 5.04 6.14 12.19
CA LEU A 636 5.32 5.64 13.54
C LEU A 636 6.82 5.37 13.75
N GLN A 637 7.51 4.79 12.76
CA GLN A 637 8.96 4.62 12.80
C GLN A 637 9.68 5.98 12.94
N ASN A 638 9.32 6.95 12.10
CA ASN A 638 9.93 8.28 12.11
C ASN A 638 9.69 9.01 13.44
N ALA A 639 8.48 8.94 13.99
CA ALA A 639 8.16 9.50 15.30
C ALA A 639 9.00 8.85 16.41
N GLN A 640 9.19 7.53 16.36
CA GLN A 640 10.00 6.80 17.34
C GLN A 640 11.49 7.15 17.25
N ILE A 641 12.02 7.28 16.03
CA ILE A 641 13.41 7.72 15.79
C ILE A 641 13.61 9.16 16.26
N GLN A 642 12.66 10.05 15.98
CA GLN A 642 12.72 11.44 16.44
C GLN A 642 12.68 11.54 17.97
N ALA A 643 11.81 10.75 18.62
CA ALA A 643 11.74 10.69 20.07
C ALA A 643 13.09 10.24 20.67
N LEU A 644 13.71 9.20 20.09
CA LEU A 644 15.05 8.76 20.51
C LEU A 644 16.10 9.87 20.36
N LYS A 645 16.15 10.54 19.19
CA LYS A 645 17.13 11.61 18.90
C LYS A 645 16.98 12.83 19.81
N THR A 646 15.77 13.11 20.28
CA THR A 646 15.47 14.27 21.12
C THR A 646 15.29 13.93 22.60
N LEU A 647 15.71 12.73 23.03
CA LEU A 647 15.53 12.27 24.41
C LEU A 647 16.23 13.19 25.43
N ASP A 648 17.39 13.76 25.10
CA ASP A 648 18.13 14.71 25.95
C ASP A 648 17.38 16.03 26.19
N GLN A 649 16.41 16.36 25.33
CA GLN A 649 15.55 17.54 25.49
C GLN A 649 14.36 17.26 26.44
N ARG A 650 14.19 16.01 26.90
CA ARG A 650 13.09 15.56 27.75
C ARG A 650 13.62 14.86 29.02
N PRO A 651 14.24 15.59 29.96
CA PRO A 651 14.96 15.01 31.11
C PRO A 651 14.11 14.08 31.98
N ALA A 652 12.84 14.42 32.21
CA ALA A 652 11.94 13.58 33.01
C ALA A 652 11.65 12.23 32.35
N GLU A 653 11.56 12.17 31.01
CA GLU A 653 11.34 10.93 30.26
C GLU A 653 12.61 10.09 30.21
N LYS A 654 13.77 10.72 29.95
CA LYS A 654 15.08 10.06 30.00
C LYS A 654 15.33 9.43 31.38
N PHE A 655 15.04 10.18 32.44
CA PHE A 655 15.13 9.69 33.81
C PHE A 655 14.14 8.57 34.11
N ALA A 656 12.89 8.66 33.65
CA ALA A 656 11.91 7.59 33.81
C ALA A 656 12.33 6.29 33.10
N GLN A 657 12.94 6.41 31.92
CA GLN A 657 13.53 5.29 31.18
C GLN A 657 14.73 4.69 31.94
N GLN A 658 15.64 5.52 32.45
CA GLN A 658 16.76 5.05 33.27
C GLN A 658 16.27 4.33 34.53
N MET A 659 15.21 4.84 35.18
CA MET A 659 14.59 4.18 36.32
C MET A 659 13.84 2.91 35.95
N TYR A 660 13.35 2.78 34.72
CA TYR A 660 12.79 1.53 34.22
C TYR A 660 13.89 0.48 34.07
N GLU A 661 15.01 0.82 33.42
CA GLU A 661 16.18 -0.07 33.30
C GLU A 661 16.84 -0.38 34.65
N THR A 662 16.78 0.52 35.63
CA THR A 662 17.34 0.27 36.98
C THR A 662 16.52 -0.76 37.76
N ARG A 663 15.19 -0.81 37.55
CA ARG A 663 14.29 -1.72 38.29
C ARG A 663 14.30 -3.16 37.76
N TYR A 664 14.79 -3.37 36.55
CA TYR A 664 14.73 -4.65 35.85
C TYR A 664 16.09 -5.00 35.24
N ALA A 665 16.55 -6.23 35.48
CA ALA A 665 17.77 -6.76 34.88
C ALA A 665 17.42 -7.51 33.58
N ASP A 666 16.85 -6.79 32.59
CA ASP A 666 16.27 -7.40 31.39
C ASP A 666 16.57 -6.56 30.14
N ASP A 667 17.15 -7.18 29.11
CA ASP A 667 17.49 -6.46 27.86
C ASP A 667 16.26 -5.84 27.18
N ARG A 668 15.06 -6.38 27.43
CA ARG A 668 13.80 -5.87 26.87
C ARG A 668 13.44 -4.48 27.40
N THR A 669 14.10 -3.96 28.43
CA THR A 669 13.84 -2.59 28.91
C THR A 669 14.56 -1.52 28.12
N LYS A 670 15.62 -1.88 27.38
CA LYS A 670 16.48 -0.93 26.66
C LYS A 670 15.73 -0.26 25.51
N LEU A 671 16.07 1.00 25.24
CA LEU A 671 15.60 1.70 24.04
C LEU A 671 16.23 1.10 22.77
N LEU A 672 15.41 0.90 21.75
CA LEU A 672 15.86 0.50 20.43
C LEU A 672 16.63 1.65 19.76
N GLN A 673 17.71 1.30 19.06
CA GLN A 673 18.48 2.22 18.24
C GLN A 673 17.83 2.42 16.86
N GLU A 674 18.20 3.50 16.15
CA GLU A 674 17.61 3.86 14.84
C GLU A 674 17.65 2.71 13.84
N ASN A 675 18.78 2.01 13.70
CA ASN A 675 18.91 0.85 12.82
C ASN A 675 17.94 -0.29 13.18
N GLN A 676 17.67 -0.50 14.48
CA GLN A 676 16.74 -1.53 14.95
C GLN A 676 15.28 -1.18 14.66
N ILE A 677 14.95 0.12 14.59
CA ILE A 677 13.62 0.60 14.23
C ILE A 677 13.43 0.48 12.72
N VAL A 678 14.43 0.89 11.92
CA VAL A 678 14.37 0.88 10.45
C VAL A 678 14.30 -0.54 9.88
N GLN A 679 15.05 -1.49 10.46
CA GLN A 679 15.06 -2.89 9.99
C GLN A 679 13.72 -3.62 10.17
N PHE A 680 12.83 -3.13 11.04
CA PHE A 680 11.53 -3.76 11.29
C PHE A 680 10.50 -3.23 10.29
N THR A 681 10.28 -3.99 9.22
CA THR A 681 9.47 -3.55 8.08
C THR A 681 7.98 -3.57 8.39
N ALA A 682 7.15 -2.99 7.51
CA ALA A 682 5.70 -3.09 7.62
C ALA A 682 5.22 -4.55 7.57
N ALA A 683 5.87 -5.40 6.77
CA ALA A 683 5.58 -6.83 6.71
C ALA A 683 5.90 -7.54 8.03
N ASP A 684 7.04 -7.23 8.66
CA ASP A 684 7.40 -7.77 9.98
C ASP A 684 6.41 -7.32 11.05
N ALA A 685 5.99 -6.05 11.01
CA ALA A 685 4.99 -5.49 11.92
C ALA A 685 3.62 -6.17 11.76
N LEU A 686 3.15 -6.39 10.53
CA LEU A 686 1.90 -7.11 10.27
C LEU A 686 1.99 -8.57 10.73
N ALA A 687 3.11 -9.26 10.47
CA ALA A 687 3.33 -10.63 10.90
C ALA A 687 3.37 -10.75 12.43
N ALA A 688 3.98 -9.79 13.13
CA ALA A 688 4.01 -9.76 14.59
C ALA A 688 2.62 -9.51 15.20
N ASP A 689 1.82 -8.59 14.64
CA ASP A 689 0.45 -8.35 15.10
C ASP A 689 -0.45 -9.57 14.90
N ARG A 690 -0.34 -10.26 13.76
CA ARG A 690 -1.10 -11.49 13.48
C ARG A 690 -0.84 -12.60 14.50
N GLN A 691 0.37 -12.69 15.03
CA GLN A 691 0.71 -13.70 16.05
C GLN A 691 -0.08 -13.51 17.36
N LEU A 692 -0.54 -12.30 17.68
CA LEU A 692 -1.27 -12.00 18.92
C LEU A 692 -2.63 -12.70 19.00
N PHE A 693 -3.29 -12.98 17.87
CA PHE A 693 -4.59 -13.66 17.79
C PHE A 693 -4.52 -14.94 16.94
N SER A 694 -3.34 -15.53 16.81
CA SER A 694 -3.07 -16.67 15.92
C SER A 694 -3.70 -17.99 16.39
N SER A 695 -3.82 -18.20 17.71
CA SER A 695 -4.42 -19.39 18.30
C SER A 695 -5.79 -19.05 18.89
N PRO A 696 -6.91 -19.59 18.37
CA PRO A 696 -8.24 -19.33 18.93
C PRO A 696 -8.37 -19.75 20.40
N ALA A 697 -7.66 -20.79 20.83
CA ALA A 697 -7.65 -21.25 22.22
C ALA A 697 -7.04 -20.23 23.21
N ASP A 698 -6.24 -19.29 22.71
CA ASP A 698 -5.66 -18.20 23.51
C ASP A 698 -6.61 -16.98 23.63
N ILE A 699 -7.81 -17.05 23.04
CA ILE A 699 -8.74 -15.92 22.92
C ILE A 699 -9.99 -16.16 23.76
N THR A 700 -10.32 -15.19 24.61
CA THR A 700 -11.63 -15.08 25.26
C THR A 700 -12.38 -13.87 24.71
N PHE A 701 -13.56 -14.11 24.12
CA PHE A 701 -14.44 -13.05 23.63
C PHE A 701 -15.45 -12.65 24.71
N VAL A 702 -15.35 -11.43 25.21
CA VAL A 702 -16.34 -10.87 26.14
C VAL A 702 -17.39 -10.10 25.35
N ILE A 703 -18.63 -10.57 25.36
CA ILE A 703 -19.76 -10.00 24.61
C ILE A 703 -20.79 -9.48 25.61
N VAL A 704 -21.01 -8.17 25.61
CA VAL A 704 -21.96 -7.50 26.51
C VAL A 704 -22.99 -6.74 25.69
N GLY A 705 -24.28 -7.01 25.93
CA GLY A 705 -25.38 -6.31 25.28
C GLY A 705 -26.65 -7.15 25.21
N ASN A 706 -27.76 -6.48 24.88
CA ASN A 706 -29.09 -7.10 24.91
C ASN A 706 -29.51 -7.54 23.50
N VAL A 707 -29.04 -8.72 23.09
CA VAL A 707 -29.41 -9.41 21.83
C VAL A 707 -30.07 -10.75 22.18
N SER A 708 -31.01 -11.22 21.36
CA SER A 708 -31.60 -12.54 21.57
C SER A 708 -30.54 -13.64 21.48
N GLU A 709 -30.62 -14.61 22.39
CA GLU A 709 -29.59 -15.65 22.53
C GLU A 709 -29.44 -16.49 21.26
N ASP A 710 -30.55 -16.88 20.62
CA ASP A 710 -30.54 -17.65 19.36
C ASP A 710 -29.79 -16.92 18.23
N LYS A 711 -30.03 -15.61 18.10
CA LYS A 711 -29.33 -14.78 17.10
C LYS A 711 -27.85 -14.66 17.46
N LEU A 712 -27.53 -14.53 18.75
CA LEU A 712 -26.16 -14.37 19.21
C LEU A 712 -25.34 -15.65 19.00
N VAL A 713 -25.91 -16.81 19.28
CA VAL A 713 -25.27 -18.12 19.07
C VAL A 713 -24.96 -18.36 17.59
N ALA A 714 -25.88 -18.02 16.69
CA ALA A 714 -25.65 -18.11 15.25
C ALA A 714 -24.50 -17.19 14.77
N LEU A 715 -24.40 -15.98 15.33
CA LEU A 715 -23.30 -15.06 15.02
C LEU A 715 -21.96 -15.52 15.62
N ILE A 716 -21.97 -16.05 16.85
CA ILE A 716 -20.79 -16.57 17.53
C ILE A 716 -20.19 -17.74 16.74
N THR A 717 -20.99 -18.73 16.36
CA THR A 717 -20.52 -19.88 15.59
C THR A 717 -19.99 -19.45 14.22
N ARG A 718 -20.76 -18.64 13.48
CA ARG A 718 -20.37 -18.16 12.15
C ARG A 718 -19.09 -17.35 12.15
N TYR A 719 -18.90 -16.42 13.08
CA TYR A 719 -17.80 -15.46 13.01
C TYR A 719 -16.65 -15.73 13.98
N LEU A 720 -16.91 -16.30 15.15
CA LEU A 720 -15.87 -16.57 16.15
C LEU A 720 -15.43 -18.04 16.10
N GLY A 721 -16.37 -18.96 15.90
CA GLY A 721 -16.09 -20.40 15.74
C GLY A 721 -15.36 -20.75 14.45
N SER A 722 -15.54 -19.95 13.39
CA SER A 722 -14.86 -20.14 12.09
C SER A 722 -13.40 -19.70 12.07
N ILE A 723 -12.89 -19.00 13.10
CA ILE A 723 -11.49 -18.56 13.15
C ILE A 723 -10.61 -19.81 13.29
N LYS A 724 -9.63 -19.95 12.39
CA LYS A 724 -8.73 -21.10 12.35
C LYS A 724 -7.43 -20.82 13.09
N HIS A 725 -6.81 -21.88 13.59
CA HIS A 725 -5.45 -21.82 14.12
C HIS A 725 -4.47 -21.42 13.01
N SER A 726 -3.56 -20.50 13.35
CA SER A 726 -2.42 -20.11 12.53
C SER A 726 -1.15 -20.41 13.29
N ASP A 727 -0.18 -21.05 12.63
CA ASP A 727 1.08 -21.42 13.28
C ASP A 727 1.85 -20.18 13.75
N SER A 728 2.27 -20.21 15.02
CA SER A 728 2.96 -19.10 15.67
C SER A 728 3.95 -19.64 16.71
N PRO A 729 5.18 -19.09 16.75
CA PRO A 729 6.18 -19.50 17.74
C PRO A 729 5.95 -18.88 19.13
N LEU A 730 4.90 -18.07 19.33
CA LEU A 730 4.70 -17.32 20.58
C LEU A 730 4.36 -18.23 21.77
N ALA A 731 5.31 -18.40 22.68
CA ALA A 731 5.06 -18.92 24.02
C ALA A 731 4.21 -17.94 24.86
N ALA A 732 3.81 -18.36 26.07
CA ALA A 732 3.21 -17.45 27.05
C ALA A 732 4.19 -16.32 27.40
N GLY A 733 3.67 -15.11 27.65
CA GLY A 733 4.48 -13.95 27.97
C GLY A 733 5.33 -14.16 29.22
N LYS A 734 6.61 -13.77 29.16
CA LYS A 734 7.51 -13.85 30.32
C LYS A 734 7.57 -12.48 31.01
N PRO A 735 7.21 -12.37 32.31
CA PRO A 735 7.39 -11.12 33.04
C PRO A 735 8.83 -10.61 32.92
N LEU A 736 9.02 -9.30 33.05
CA LEU A 736 10.37 -8.73 33.05
C LEU A 736 11.16 -9.27 34.23
N THR A 737 12.44 -9.57 33.98
CA THR A 737 13.37 -10.00 35.02
C THR A 737 13.60 -8.85 35.97
N ARG A 738 13.16 -9.01 37.21
CA ARG A 738 13.33 -8.04 38.29
C ARG A 738 14.82 -7.92 38.65
N ALA A 739 15.29 -6.71 38.94
CA ALA A 739 16.62 -6.55 39.53
C ALA A 739 16.69 -7.21 40.92
N THR A 740 17.85 -7.77 41.26
CA THR A 740 18.11 -8.46 42.53
C THR A 740 18.56 -7.50 43.63
N ASP A 741 19.26 -6.45 43.24
CA ASP A 741 19.90 -5.50 44.16
C ASP A 741 19.14 -4.18 44.23
N ASN A 742 19.18 -3.55 45.40
CA ASN A 742 18.63 -2.21 45.58
C ASN A 742 19.50 -1.18 44.84
N ALA A 743 18.88 -0.10 44.40
CA ALA A 743 19.60 1.01 43.77
C ALA A 743 19.07 2.35 44.25
N SER A 744 19.99 3.28 44.49
CA SER A 744 19.70 4.69 44.75
C SER A 744 20.44 5.52 43.71
N VAL A 745 19.71 6.08 42.75
CA VAL A 745 20.25 6.79 41.59
C VAL A 745 19.94 8.28 41.72
N THR A 746 20.95 9.12 41.58
CA THR A 746 20.81 10.58 41.53
C THR A 746 21.33 11.08 40.19
N VAL A 747 20.51 11.82 39.45
CA VAL A 747 20.84 12.36 38.12
C VAL A 747 20.68 13.87 38.14
N LYS A 748 21.71 14.61 37.72
CA LYS A 748 21.68 16.08 37.59
C LYS A 748 21.51 16.46 36.12
N GLU A 749 20.26 16.48 35.65
CA GLU A 749 19.93 16.78 34.25
C GLU A 749 18.78 17.76 34.06
N GLN A 750 18.05 18.14 35.12
CA GLN A 750 16.94 19.07 34.96
C GLN A 750 17.43 20.49 34.64
N ASN A 751 16.75 21.16 33.71
CA ASN A 751 16.87 22.59 33.45
C ASN A 751 15.82 23.43 34.21
N GLU A 752 14.89 22.80 34.94
CA GLU A 752 13.94 23.46 35.85
C GLU A 752 14.43 23.35 37.30
N PRO A 753 14.19 24.35 38.16
CA PRO A 753 14.57 24.34 39.57
C PRO A 753 13.63 23.46 40.42
N VAL A 754 13.37 22.24 39.96
CA VAL A 754 12.47 21.27 40.60
C VAL A 754 13.19 19.93 40.73
N ALA A 755 13.23 19.39 41.94
CA ALA A 755 13.64 18.02 42.15
C ALA A 755 12.45 17.07 41.94
N GLN A 756 12.66 15.99 41.20
CA GLN A 756 11.69 14.90 41.05
C GLN A 756 12.22 13.65 41.74
N VAL A 757 11.48 13.16 42.72
CA VAL A 757 11.83 11.96 43.49
C VAL A 757 10.85 10.84 43.17
N SER A 758 11.35 9.63 42.98
CA SER A 758 10.54 8.43 42.80
C SER A 758 11.15 7.25 43.52
N GLN A 759 10.37 6.62 44.40
CA GLN A 759 10.78 5.45 45.18
C GLN A 759 9.81 4.30 44.91
N TRP A 760 10.36 3.17 44.46
CA TRP A 760 9.64 1.93 44.27
C TRP A 760 10.02 0.94 45.35
N LYS A 761 9.03 0.39 46.05
CA LYS A 761 9.18 -0.74 46.96
C LYS A 761 8.51 -1.96 46.33
N ARG A 762 9.24 -3.07 46.22
CA ARG A 762 8.72 -4.35 45.67
C ARG A 762 8.50 -5.35 46.79
N TYR A 763 7.38 -6.05 46.77
CA TYR A 763 6.99 -7.06 47.75
C TYR A 763 6.59 -8.35 47.01
N ASP A 764 7.17 -9.48 47.39
CA ASP A 764 6.77 -10.77 46.81
C ASP A 764 5.45 -11.23 47.44
N SER A 765 4.55 -11.75 46.59
CA SER A 765 3.27 -12.31 46.99
C SER A 765 3.41 -13.82 47.15
N ARG A 766 3.53 -14.29 48.39
CA ARG A 766 3.61 -15.74 48.70
C ARG A 766 2.39 -16.51 48.21
N THR A 767 1.23 -15.86 48.27
CA THR A 767 -0.04 -16.33 47.72
C THR A 767 -0.54 -15.31 46.70
N PRO A 768 -1.21 -15.73 45.61
CA PRO A 768 -1.79 -14.80 44.64
C PRO A 768 -2.73 -13.80 45.33
N VAL A 769 -2.66 -12.54 44.90
CA VAL A 769 -3.52 -11.47 45.41
C VAL A 769 -4.91 -11.62 44.82
N ASN A 770 -5.86 -12.13 45.61
CA ASN A 770 -7.27 -12.23 45.22
C ASN A 770 -8.00 -10.88 45.37
N LEU A 771 -9.26 -10.81 44.92
CA LEU A 771 -10.08 -9.59 44.95
C LEU A 771 -10.18 -8.97 46.35
N ALA A 772 -10.47 -9.76 47.39
CA ALA A 772 -10.58 -9.28 48.77
C ALA A 772 -9.27 -8.64 49.26
N THR A 773 -8.13 -9.29 48.99
CA THR A 773 -6.81 -8.74 49.32
C THR A 773 -6.52 -7.48 48.52
N ARG A 774 -6.83 -7.44 47.22
CA ARG A 774 -6.63 -6.26 46.38
C ARG A 774 -7.42 -5.05 46.89
N MET A 775 -8.66 -5.25 47.34
CA MET A 775 -9.50 -4.22 47.97
C MET A 775 -8.92 -3.74 49.30
N ALA A 776 -8.44 -4.64 50.15
CA ALA A 776 -7.78 -4.28 51.40
C ALA A 776 -6.53 -3.41 51.17
N LEU A 777 -5.68 -3.81 50.23
CA LEU A 777 -4.47 -3.05 49.88
C LEU A 777 -4.80 -1.69 49.24
N ASP A 778 -5.89 -1.63 48.47
CA ASP A 778 -6.39 -0.38 47.89
C ASP A 778 -6.88 0.60 48.95
N ALA A 779 -7.73 0.13 49.87
CA ALA A 779 -8.26 0.91 50.98
C ALA A 779 -7.11 1.48 51.84
N PHE A 780 -6.10 0.65 52.11
CA PHE A 780 -4.89 1.10 52.78
C PHE A 780 -4.12 2.15 51.98
N ASN A 781 -3.93 1.96 50.66
CA ASN A 781 -3.23 2.95 49.83
C ASN A 781 -3.98 4.28 49.70
N VAL A 782 -5.33 4.27 49.69
CA VAL A 782 -6.14 5.50 49.73
C VAL A 782 -5.86 6.30 51.00
N ALA A 783 -5.82 5.61 52.15
CA ALA A 783 -5.52 6.24 53.43
C ALA A 783 -4.04 6.66 53.54
N LEU A 784 -3.11 5.86 53.04
CA LEU A 784 -1.70 6.23 52.95
C LEU A 784 -1.48 7.47 52.07
N ALA A 785 -2.16 7.55 50.92
CA ALA A 785 -2.08 8.69 50.03
C ALA A 785 -2.62 9.97 50.69
N LYS A 786 -3.63 9.85 51.56
CA LYS A 786 -4.14 10.96 52.37
C LYS A 786 -3.09 11.45 53.36
N ASP A 787 -2.47 10.54 54.12
CA ASP A 787 -1.43 10.90 55.10
C ASP A 787 -0.21 11.54 54.42
N LEU A 788 0.21 11.01 53.26
CA LEU A 788 1.28 11.60 52.46
C LEU A 788 0.93 13.01 51.96
N ARG A 789 -0.31 13.26 51.50
CA ARG A 789 -0.73 14.61 51.09
C ARG A 789 -0.66 15.60 52.25
N VAL A 790 -1.24 15.26 53.40
CA VAL A 790 -1.27 16.16 54.56
C VAL A 790 0.14 16.44 55.08
N ASN A 791 0.99 15.42 55.23
CA ASN A 791 2.30 15.59 55.85
C ASN A 791 3.35 16.17 54.89
N ILE A 792 3.38 15.72 53.62
CA ILE A 792 4.45 16.07 52.67
C ILE A 792 4.12 17.33 51.87
N ARG A 793 2.85 17.53 51.51
CA ARG A 793 2.41 18.69 50.71
C ARG A 793 1.93 19.85 51.58
N GLU A 794 1.06 19.60 52.56
CA GLU A 794 0.35 20.67 53.29
C GLU A 794 1.13 21.16 54.53
N GLN A 795 1.57 20.25 55.40
CA GLN A 795 2.20 20.62 56.68
C GLN A 795 3.67 21.01 56.54
N ALA A 796 4.45 20.23 55.80
CA ALA A 796 5.86 20.55 55.57
C ALA A 796 6.07 21.70 54.56
N SER A 797 5.00 22.13 53.85
CA SER A 797 5.06 23.08 52.71
C SER A 797 6.19 22.76 51.70
N GLY A 798 6.54 21.48 51.54
CA GLY A 798 7.82 21.10 50.91
C GLY A 798 7.70 20.55 49.49
N ALA A 799 6.61 19.84 49.17
CA ALA A 799 6.40 19.25 47.85
C ALA A 799 5.28 19.98 47.07
N TYR A 800 5.50 20.21 45.78
CA TYR A 800 4.48 20.73 44.86
C TYR A 800 3.40 19.68 44.57
N SER A 801 3.81 18.42 44.42
CA SER A 801 2.92 17.28 44.19
C SER A 801 3.41 16.03 44.91
N VAL A 802 2.50 15.13 45.30
CA VAL A 802 2.81 13.81 45.87
C VAL A 802 1.83 12.77 45.35
N SER A 803 2.33 11.57 45.08
CA SER A 803 1.58 10.44 44.53
C SER A 803 1.96 9.15 45.25
N SER A 804 0.94 8.32 45.53
CA SER A 804 1.09 6.97 46.09
C SER A 804 0.29 6.01 45.22
N ARG A 805 0.98 5.14 44.50
CA ARG A 805 0.37 4.18 43.56
C ARG A 805 0.77 2.76 43.94
N LEU A 806 -0.19 1.84 43.86
CA LEU A 806 0.03 0.43 44.10
C LEU A 806 -0.28 -0.37 42.84
N SER A 807 0.64 -1.23 42.42
CA SER A 807 0.53 -2.10 41.27
C SER A 807 0.74 -3.55 41.70
N VAL A 808 0.02 -4.48 41.09
CA VAL A 808 0.12 -5.92 41.34
C VAL A 808 0.36 -6.60 40.00
N ASP A 809 1.37 -7.48 39.94
CA ASP A 809 1.66 -8.31 38.78
C ASP A 809 1.39 -9.78 39.15
N PRO A 810 0.25 -10.36 38.70
CA PRO A 810 -0.14 -11.70 39.11
C PRO A 810 0.78 -12.78 38.53
N GLN A 811 1.32 -12.59 37.31
CA GLN A 811 2.22 -13.56 36.69
C GLN A 811 3.61 -13.53 37.33
N ALA A 812 4.12 -12.36 37.70
CA ALA A 812 5.37 -12.24 38.46
C ALA A 812 5.22 -12.53 39.95
N LYS A 813 3.99 -12.57 40.45
CA LYS A 813 3.64 -12.77 41.86
C LYS A 813 4.27 -11.71 42.77
N ASP A 814 4.23 -10.45 42.35
CA ASP A 814 4.74 -9.33 43.14
C ASP A 814 3.81 -8.11 43.17
N ILE A 815 4.02 -7.27 44.16
CA ILE A 815 3.35 -6.00 44.39
C ILE A 815 4.42 -4.91 44.35
N SER A 816 4.14 -3.81 43.67
CA SER A 816 4.99 -2.62 43.64
C SER A 816 4.24 -1.41 44.15
N HIS A 817 4.82 -0.75 45.17
CA HIS A 817 4.38 0.55 45.65
C HIS A 817 5.31 1.64 45.10
N LEU A 818 4.74 2.64 44.45
CA LEU A 818 5.42 3.82 43.95
C LEU A 818 5.01 5.03 44.79
N LEU A 819 5.99 5.60 45.49
CA LEU A 819 5.95 6.95 46.04
C LEU A 819 6.65 7.90 45.05
N ALA A 820 5.95 8.92 44.58
CA ALA A 820 6.55 9.95 43.73
C ALA A 820 6.17 11.34 44.21
N PHE A 821 7.11 12.28 44.21
CA PHE A 821 6.84 13.68 44.56
C PHE A 821 7.80 14.63 43.83
N THR A 822 7.39 15.89 43.72
CA THR A 822 8.22 16.98 43.20
C THR A 822 8.37 18.07 44.25
N CYS A 823 9.57 18.62 44.44
CA CYS A 823 9.86 19.56 45.52
C CYS A 823 10.99 20.55 45.16
N GLN A 824 11.29 21.46 46.09
CA GLN A 824 12.52 22.25 46.02
C GLN A 824 13.76 21.33 46.11
N PRO A 825 14.83 21.60 45.32
CA PRO A 825 16.02 20.76 45.30
C PRO A 825 16.69 20.53 46.66
N GLU A 826 16.70 21.54 47.53
CA GLU A 826 17.38 21.48 48.83
C GLU A 826 16.66 20.58 49.84
N ARG A 827 15.38 20.24 49.59
CA ARG A 827 14.50 19.52 50.53
C ARG A 827 14.20 18.08 50.14
N HIS A 828 14.77 17.58 49.04
CA HIS A 828 14.42 16.26 48.50
C HIS A 828 14.72 15.11 49.49
N ASP A 829 15.87 15.14 50.16
CA ASP A 829 16.28 14.15 51.16
C ASP A 829 15.44 14.21 52.44
N GLU A 830 15.16 15.43 52.93
CA GLU A 830 14.30 15.69 54.08
C GLU A 830 12.90 15.10 53.84
N LEU A 831 12.30 15.41 52.68
CA LEU A 831 10.95 14.97 52.33
C LEU A 831 10.87 13.48 52.04
N LEU A 832 11.91 12.87 51.47
CA LEU A 832 11.97 11.42 51.28
C LEU A 832 12.04 10.69 52.63
N THR A 833 12.83 11.22 53.57
CA THR A 833 12.94 10.68 54.93
C THR A 833 11.59 10.79 55.64
N LEU A 834 10.98 11.97 55.64
CA LEU A 834 9.66 12.21 56.23
C LEU A 834 8.58 11.31 55.60
N ALA A 835 8.58 11.15 54.28
CA ALA A 835 7.61 10.28 53.61
C ALA A 835 7.77 8.81 54.01
N ASN A 836 9.00 8.32 54.19
CA ASN A 836 9.26 6.98 54.70
C ASN A 836 8.78 6.82 56.15
N GLU A 837 9.00 7.81 57.02
CA GLU A 837 8.48 7.80 58.39
C GLU A 837 6.95 7.79 58.41
N VAL A 838 6.29 8.59 57.57
CA VAL A 838 4.83 8.61 57.43
C VAL A 838 4.33 7.25 56.97
N MET A 839 4.99 6.62 56.00
CA MET A 839 4.65 5.26 55.55
C MET A 839 4.77 4.23 56.68
N VAL A 840 5.85 4.28 57.47
CA VAL A 840 6.05 3.37 58.62
C VAL A 840 4.98 3.58 59.69
N LYS A 841 4.69 4.85 60.05
CA LYS A 841 3.63 5.20 61.01
C LYS A 841 2.26 4.72 60.51
N ARG A 842 1.97 4.91 59.23
CA ARG A 842 0.73 4.42 58.59
C ARG A 842 0.62 2.91 58.63
N LEU A 843 1.70 2.21 58.28
CA LEU A 843 1.77 0.75 58.28
C LEU A 843 1.55 0.16 59.67
N ALA A 844 2.12 0.80 60.71
CA ALA A 844 1.92 0.40 62.10
C ALA A 844 0.50 0.72 62.62
N LYS A 845 -0.03 1.90 62.27
CA LYS A 845 -1.37 2.37 62.67
C LYS A 845 -2.49 1.55 62.02
N GLY A 846 -2.30 1.11 60.77
CA GLY A 846 -3.33 0.46 59.98
C GLY A 846 -4.40 1.44 59.47
N ILE A 847 -5.59 0.94 59.11
CA ILE A 847 -6.77 1.71 58.73
C ILE A 847 -7.69 1.97 59.93
N SER A 848 -8.34 3.15 59.97
CA SER A 848 -9.38 3.45 60.96
C SER A 848 -10.76 3.01 60.48
N GLU A 849 -11.72 2.88 61.40
CA GLU A 849 -13.12 2.59 61.04
C GLU A 849 -13.71 3.66 60.11
N GLN A 850 -13.42 4.94 60.37
CA GLN A 850 -13.91 6.04 59.54
C GLN A 850 -13.37 5.94 58.10
N GLU A 851 -12.06 5.71 57.94
CA GLU A 851 -11.43 5.60 56.62
C GLU A 851 -11.95 4.38 55.85
N LEU A 852 -12.17 3.28 56.55
CA LEU A 852 -12.76 2.08 55.95
C LEU A 852 -14.20 2.34 55.49
N ASN A 853 -15.02 3.02 56.29
CA ASN A 853 -16.39 3.38 55.92
C ASN A 853 -16.40 4.33 54.69
N GLU A 854 -15.53 5.34 54.68
CA GLU A 854 -15.37 6.26 53.54
C GLU A 854 -14.99 5.49 52.26
N TYR A 855 -14.09 4.51 52.36
CA TYR A 855 -13.72 3.62 51.25
C TYR A 855 -14.91 2.77 50.79
N GLN A 856 -15.61 2.11 51.71
CA GLN A 856 -16.79 1.29 51.41
C GLN A 856 -17.87 2.09 50.69
N GLN A 857 -18.20 3.30 51.16
CA GLN A 857 -19.16 4.15 50.49
C GLN A 857 -18.72 4.57 49.08
N ASN A 858 -17.43 4.88 48.89
CA ASN A 858 -16.90 5.25 47.58
C ASN A 858 -16.95 4.08 46.58
N VAL A 859 -16.55 2.88 47.01
CA VAL A 859 -16.58 1.70 46.15
C VAL A 859 -18.01 1.27 45.87
N GLN A 860 -18.92 1.31 46.85
CA GLN A 860 -20.33 1.00 46.65
C GLN A 860 -20.96 1.90 45.58
N ARG A 861 -20.74 3.22 45.66
CA ARG A 861 -21.21 4.17 44.63
C ARG A 861 -20.68 3.83 43.23
N SER A 862 -19.46 3.31 43.15
CA SER A 862 -18.85 2.91 41.88
C SER A 862 -19.43 1.60 41.35
N LEU A 863 -19.68 0.62 42.24
CA LEU A 863 -20.35 -0.66 41.94
C LEU A 863 -21.76 -0.44 41.39
N ASP A 864 -22.52 0.49 41.98
CA ASP A 864 -23.90 0.83 41.55
C ASP A 864 -23.97 1.41 40.11
N ILE A 865 -22.83 1.90 39.59
CA ILE A 865 -22.70 2.48 38.26
C ILE A 865 -22.00 1.51 37.29
N GLN A 866 -21.19 0.58 37.79
CA GLN A 866 -20.34 -0.33 37.01
C GLN A 866 -21.12 -1.16 35.99
N GLN A 867 -22.36 -1.51 36.30
CA GLN A 867 -23.23 -2.32 35.42
C GLN A 867 -24.12 -1.48 34.48
N ARG A 868 -24.07 -0.13 34.55
CA ARG A 868 -24.99 0.73 33.80
C ARG A 868 -24.62 0.88 32.33
N SER A 869 -23.32 1.00 32.02
CA SER A 869 -22.84 1.12 30.64
C SER A 869 -22.35 -0.23 30.13
N VAL A 870 -22.75 -0.59 28.90
CA VAL A 870 -22.28 -1.81 28.22
C VAL A 870 -20.75 -1.88 28.19
N GLN A 871 -20.07 -0.76 27.92
CA GLN A 871 -18.60 -0.71 27.87
C GLN A 871 -17.96 -0.88 29.25
N GLN A 872 -18.55 -0.31 30.30
CA GLN A 872 -18.02 -0.42 31.67
C GLN A 872 -18.13 -1.85 32.20
N LEU A 873 -19.26 -2.51 31.94
CA LEU A 873 -19.46 -3.91 32.30
C LEU A 873 -18.51 -4.83 31.51
N ALA A 874 -18.35 -4.61 30.21
CA ALA A 874 -17.37 -5.34 29.40
C ALA A 874 -15.94 -5.20 29.96
N ASN A 875 -15.52 -3.96 30.25
CA ASN A 875 -14.19 -3.70 30.84
C ASN A 875 -14.04 -4.31 32.23
N THR A 876 -15.11 -4.40 33.02
CA THR A 876 -15.11 -5.03 34.34
C THR A 876 -14.83 -6.53 34.24
N ILE A 877 -15.52 -7.23 33.34
CA ILE A 877 -15.32 -8.66 33.08
C ILE A 877 -13.90 -8.90 32.57
N VAL A 878 -13.44 -8.09 31.60
CA VAL A 878 -12.07 -8.16 31.05
C VAL A 878 -11.03 -7.94 32.14
N ASN A 879 -11.21 -6.94 33.02
CA ASN A 879 -10.29 -6.68 34.12
C ASN A 879 -10.26 -7.83 35.13
N SER A 880 -11.42 -8.46 35.39
CA SER A 880 -11.50 -9.61 36.31
C SER A 880 -10.75 -10.81 35.75
N LEU A 881 -10.94 -11.10 34.46
CA LEU A 881 -10.20 -12.13 33.74
C LEU A 881 -8.68 -11.88 33.80
N ILE A 882 -8.22 -10.66 33.53
CA ILE A 882 -6.77 -10.34 33.51
C ILE A 882 -6.15 -10.36 34.90
N GLN A 883 -6.85 -9.84 35.92
CA GLN A 883 -6.28 -9.67 37.26
C GLN A 883 -6.38 -10.93 38.12
N TYR A 884 -7.44 -11.71 37.96
CA TYR A 884 -7.78 -12.82 38.85
C TYR A 884 -7.92 -14.17 38.15
N ASP A 885 -7.74 -14.23 36.83
CA ASP A 885 -7.98 -15.42 36.00
C ASP A 885 -9.41 -15.98 36.13
N ASP A 886 -10.34 -15.10 36.51
CA ASP A 886 -11.75 -15.43 36.71
C ASP A 886 -12.63 -14.25 36.23
N PRO A 887 -13.40 -14.42 35.14
CA PRO A 887 -14.28 -13.38 34.63
C PRO A 887 -15.48 -13.08 35.55
N ALA A 888 -15.78 -13.92 36.55
CA ALA A 888 -16.87 -13.73 37.50
C ALA A 888 -16.44 -13.07 38.82
N ALA A 889 -15.14 -12.95 39.12
CA ALA A 889 -14.65 -12.45 40.41
C ALA A 889 -15.31 -11.14 40.87
N TRP A 890 -15.59 -10.21 39.96
CA TRP A 890 -16.24 -8.93 40.27
C TRP A 890 -17.66 -9.05 40.84
N THR A 891 -18.38 -10.16 40.60
CA THR A 891 -19.77 -10.30 41.07
C THR A 891 -19.85 -10.46 42.59
N GLU A 892 -18.78 -10.93 43.23
CA GLU A 892 -18.71 -11.07 44.70
C GLU A 892 -18.28 -9.77 45.40
N GLN A 893 -17.95 -8.71 44.63
CA GLN A 893 -17.30 -7.52 45.16
C GLN A 893 -18.15 -6.78 46.19
N GLU A 894 -19.47 -6.71 46.02
CA GLU A 894 -20.38 -6.08 46.99
C GLU A 894 -20.43 -6.84 48.33
N GLN A 895 -20.53 -8.17 48.26
CA GLN A 895 -20.53 -9.05 49.43
C GLN A 895 -19.21 -8.90 50.21
N LEU A 896 -18.08 -8.96 49.49
CA LEU A 896 -16.75 -8.80 50.05
C LEU A 896 -16.56 -7.40 50.66
N LEU A 897 -17.09 -6.35 50.02
CA LEU A 897 -17.00 -4.98 50.50
C LEU A 897 -17.66 -4.81 51.88
N LYS A 898 -18.84 -5.42 52.08
CA LYS A 898 -19.57 -5.42 53.37
C LYS A 898 -18.88 -6.26 54.44
N GLN A 899 -18.10 -7.27 54.05
CA GLN A 899 -17.32 -8.13 54.96
C GLN A 899 -15.96 -7.53 55.35
N MET A 900 -15.54 -6.43 54.73
CA MET A 900 -14.29 -5.77 55.12
C MET A 900 -14.38 -5.21 56.54
N THR A 901 -13.44 -5.61 57.38
CA THR A 901 -13.24 -5.08 58.74
C THR A 901 -11.86 -4.44 58.84
N VAL A 902 -11.67 -3.56 59.83
CA VAL A 902 -10.37 -2.96 60.13
C VAL A 902 -9.29 -4.02 60.35
N GLU A 903 -9.63 -5.09 61.09
CA GLU A 903 -8.72 -6.20 61.37
C GLU A 903 -8.30 -6.94 60.10
N ASN A 904 -9.25 -7.25 59.21
CA ASN A 904 -8.97 -7.96 57.95
C ASN A 904 -8.02 -7.15 57.05
N VAL A 905 -8.29 -5.85 56.91
CA VAL A 905 -7.43 -4.95 56.12
C VAL A 905 -6.04 -4.86 56.72
N ASN A 906 -5.93 -4.63 58.02
CA ASN A 906 -4.65 -4.47 58.70
C ASN A 906 -3.81 -5.77 58.66
N THR A 907 -4.46 -6.92 58.76
CA THR A 907 -3.81 -8.23 58.64
C THR A 907 -3.28 -8.45 57.23
N ALA A 908 -4.08 -8.16 56.20
CA ALA A 908 -3.63 -8.25 54.80
C ALA A 908 -2.45 -7.30 54.53
N VAL A 909 -2.53 -6.05 55.01
CA VAL A 909 -1.45 -5.07 54.86
C VAL A 909 -0.15 -5.56 55.52
N LYS A 910 -0.21 -6.10 56.75
CA LYS A 910 0.96 -6.69 57.42
C LYS A 910 1.52 -7.89 56.65
N GLN A 911 0.66 -8.70 56.06
CA GLN A 911 1.11 -9.87 55.31
C GLN A 911 1.83 -9.48 54.00
N TYR A 912 1.30 -8.50 53.25
CA TYR A 912 1.75 -8.22 51.89
C TYR A 912 2.65 -6.99 51.75
N LEU A 913 2.66 -6.05 52.71
CA LEU A 913 3.39 -4.78 52.62
C LEU A 913 4.40 -4.53 53.75
N SER A 914 4.65 -5.50 54.63
CA SER A 914 5.52 -5.28 55.81
C SER A 914 7.00 -5.09 55.48
N HIS A 915 7.57 -5.92 54.58
CA HIS A 915 9.00 -5.89 54.28
C HIS A 915 9.20 -5.93 52.76
N PRO A 916 9.73 -4.85 52.15
CA PRO A 916 10.05 -4.88 50.74
C PRO A 916 11.24 -5.80 50.50
N VAL A 917 11.15 -6.61 49.45
CA VAL A 917 12.24 -7.44 48.95
C VAL A 917 13.30 -6.57 48.30
N ASN A 918 12.88 -5.55 47.55
CA ASN A 918 13.78 -4.56 46.98
C ASN A 918 13.20 -3.15 47.09
N THR A 919 14.09 -2.16 47.16
CA THR A 919 13.77 -0.74 47.07
C THR A 919 14.66 -0.08 46.02
N TYR A 920 14.03 0.67 45.10
CA TYR A 920 14.71 1.44 44.07
C TYR A 920 14.33 2.92 44.24
N THR A 921 15.31 3.77 44.43
CA THR A 921 15.13 5.21 44.60
C THR A 921 15.78 5.93 43.44
N GLY A 922 15.06 6.86 42.84
CA GLY A 922 15.57 7.77 41.83
C GLY A 922 15.33 9.22 42.24
N VAL A 923 16.33 10.07 42.06
CA VAL A 923 16.27 11.52 42.25
C VAL A 923 16.78 12.22 40.99
N LEU A 924 15.93 13.01 40.33
CA LEU A 924 16.31 13.92 39.25
C LEU A 924 16.44 15.34 39.82
N LEU A 925 17.65 15.90 39.78
CA LEU A 925 18.00 17.23 40.27
C LEU A 925 18.29 18.19 39.11
N PRO A 926 18.18 19.51 39.36
CA PRO A 926 18.68 20.52 38.44
C PRO A 926 20.18 20.36 38.17
N LYS A 927 20.64 20.81 36.99
CA LYS A 927 22.05 20.80 36.57
C LYS A 927 22.96 21.62 37.46
#